data_AF-A0A8T2VPF3-F1
#
_entry.id   AF-A0A8T2VPF3-F1
#
_cell.length_a   1.000
_cell.length_b   1.000
_cell.length_c   1.000
_cell.angle_alpha   90.00
_cell.angle_beta   90.00
_cell.angle_gamma   90.00
#
_symmetry.space_group_name_H-M   'P 1'
#
loop_
_entity.id
_entity.type
_entity.pdbx_description
1 polymer ?
#
loop_
_entity_poly.entity_id
_entity_poly.type
_entity_poly.pdbx_seq_one_letter_code
_entity_poly.pdbx_strand_id
1 'polypeptide(L)'
;MAEMQRAVVKSLPEDPNLTITLTVGGKQRNLDRPKSEPLEKPLLRIQKSAAAPPDKKQERQVAATAGAAEAGNSLAAEALFVGLHDGPTLAHPLLDPGSTANEDAWRQGRLLRVGTTSYLIEVNPPLVEKVETHGTAFVGIPVVPVPKLLFAEVEDCTWKWWRHQKNTAAAACTGGAAAALEWQEIAGATSQGYTPTEADIGYILRVECTPTRRDTPNSTISIGAAVVTETSSPVVACPVPSSSTGRAELTSTPLNSPSFRIVTYNILADQYASTDAAKTQIFATCPLENLDPLYRRPLVLQELLQYNADVICLQEVDDKMFNLCLQPAMNIAGFDGVFTNKAGKVREGSATFWRKTRFKLLARRDIVLKKLFPATSSEEDIKTAKYGPVFEPMLSSSPALCTALQRVATVGQLSLLAPIDTDTPSSSPSDEASRPLCIANTHLFFHYAAPHIRTMHVWAIIKEACDFAAAAGGGDVALTSAAGGKYPALIFCGDLNSDLNDGIPGAIQLLSQGNLSSTYWDWAFGINFKWQKDEEEQGDDGKDSTGGGGGACGDKTKNNSTPGPEIASNTEQSNGVTGSIHSVISGINEGGEVQKMLHTDVDHLCPSSPRSPAEKVPGIDLELPFALAAADNLRSNVTNYVRGYEGLLDYVWYQPGRLEVERIIPVPPSDQLGGYIPNKRYPSDHLAVVADLRFSSTSNSGGGSGSSRSGVYKSDGKNGSGNCGAGDFGDEVTGPGCVLPAALYNVGVAAYILSTEKYSTAGVIAVPTDTIYGLAACAKEESAVKRIYDIKARAAEKPVAICVADYDDVSRYVETAHLPQGLLEALLPGPLTVLLKKKSGAPIAAALNPGVATLGVRIPDNKFIRAVCRQHRGALALTSANISGQKSSLCVEEFKALWPQCEVVFDGGAIPSSRKGSTIVDLTGLGEYRFVRQGEGLEKVVKLLEGKFKLTRKD
;
A
#
# COMPACT_ATOMS: atom_id res chain seq x y z
N MET A 1 -12.09 -21.96 53.61
CA MET A 1 -11.04 -22.99 53.43
C MET A 1 -9.83 -22.28 52.86
N ALA A 2 -8.63 -22.46 53.42
CA ALA A 2 -7.43 -21.87 52.84
C ALA A 2 -7.31 -22.29 51.36
N GLU A 3 -6.99 -21.36 50.46
CA GLU A 3 -6.76 -21.66 49.04
C GLU A 3 -5.69 -22.76 48.93
N MET A 4 -6.11 -23.95 48.49
CA MET A 4 -5.19 -25.04 48.20
C MET A 4 -4.28 -24.61 47.05
N GLN A 5 -2.97 -24.88 47.15
CA GLN A 5 -2.04 -24.54 46.07
C GLN A 5 -2.37 -25.32 44.80
N ARG A 6 -1.96 -24.82 43.63
CA ARG A 6 -2.27 -25.42 42.33
C ARG A 6 -1.01 -26.00 41.67
N ALA A 7 -1.17 -27.14 41.01
CA ALA A 7 -0.23 -27.72 40.07
C ALA A 7 -0.87 -27.71 38.68
N VAL A 8 -0.40 -26.81 37.82
CA VAL A 8 -0.92 -26.63 36.47
C VAL A 8 -0.18 -27.54 35.51
N VAL A 9 -0.91 -28.37 34.76
CA VAL A 9 -0.36 -29.29 33.78
C VAL A 9 -0.83 -28.87 32.38
N LYS A 10 0.11 -28.44 31.53
CA LYS A 10 -0.14 -28.16 30.11
C LYS A 10 0.26 -29.41 29.30
N SER A 11 -0.72 -30.04 28.67
CA SER A 11 -0.55 -31.18 27.77
C SER A 11 -1.36 -30.96 26.49
N LEU A 12 -0.67 -30.50 25.44
CA LEU A 12 -1.23 -30.30 24.10
C LEU A 12 -1.10 -31.60 23.30
N PRO A 13 -2.13 -32.09 22.58
CA PRO A 13 -2.07 -33.37 21.85
C PRO A 13 -0.83 -33.55 20.96
N GLU A 14 -0.46 -32.49 20.26
CA GLU A 14 0.65 -32.40 19.30
C GLU A 14 2.06 -32.36 19.93
N ASP A 15 2.18 -31.96 21.20
CA ASP A 15 3.48 -31.87 21.86
C ASP A 15 3.94 -33.27 22.34
N PRO A 16 5.21 -33.66 22.17
CA PRO A 16 5.72 -34.92 22.73
C PRO A 16 5.91 -34.86 24.25
N ASN A 17 5.94 -33.64 24.81
CA ASN A 17 6.11 -33.37 26.22
C ASN A 17 4.87 -32.72 26.83
N LEU A 18 4.74 -32.81 28.15
CA LEU A 18 3.84 -32.02 28.97
C LEU A 18 4.65 -31.12 29.91
N THR A 19 4.11 -29.94 30.22
CA THR A 19 4.73 -29.00 31.17
C THR A 19 3.96 -28.99 32.48
N ILE A 20 4.65 -29.22 33.60
CA ILE A 20 4.07 -29.16 34.95
C ILE A 20 4.62 -27.91 35.65
N THR A 21 3.71 -27.04 36.08
CA THR A 21 4.01 -25.77 36.75
C THR A 21 3.45 -25.78 38.17
N LEU A 22 4.31 -25.61 39.17
CA LEU A 22 3.92 -25.55 40.59
C LEU A 22 4.91 -24.73 41.42
N THR A 23 4.46 -24.15 42.53
CA THR A 23 5.33 -23.39 43.45
C THR A 23 5.77 -24.28 44.60
N VAL A 24 7.05 -24.60 44.69
CA VAL A 24 7.62 -25.47 45.72
C VAL A 24 8.75 -24.74 46.43
N GLY A 25 8.68 -24.64 47.76
CA GLY A 25 9.68 -23.91 48.56
C GLY A 25 9.74 -22.41 48.24
N GLY A 26 8.59 -21.81 47.88
CA GLY A 26 8.48 -20.38 47.53
C GLY A 26 8.99 -20.01 46.13
N LYS A 27 9.41 -20.99 45.32
CA LYS A 27 9.85 -20.76 43.92
C LYS A 27 8.95 -21.52 42.95
N GLN A 28 8.51 -20.85 41.89
CA GLN A 28 7.82 -21.49 40.77
C GLN A 28 8.80 -22.43 40.04
N ARG A 29 8.33 -23.65 39.75
CA ARG A 29 9.07 -24.68 39.02
C ARG A 29 8.27 -25.10 37.80
N ASN A 30 8.95 -25.11 36.66
CA ASN A 30 8.41 -25.60 35.40
C ASN A 30 9.20 -26.85 35.01
N LEU A 31 8.50 -27.97 34.84
CA LEU A 31 9.08 -29.23 34.40
C LEU A 31 8.53 -29.58 33.03
N ASP A 32 9.37 -29.51 32.00
CA ASP A 32 9.05 -29.98 30.65
C ASP A 32 9.50 -31.44 30.50
N ARG A 33 8.56 -32.36 30.27
CA ARG A 33 8.77 -33.80 30.43
C ARG A 33 8.06 -34.63 29.36
N PRO A 34 8.66 -35.70 28.84
CA PRO A 34 7.99 -36.60 27.89
C PRO A 34 6.66 -37.14 28.43
N LYS A 35 5.65 -37.21 27.58
CA LYS A 35 4.34 -37.79 27.92
C LYS A 35 4.39 -39.29 28.20
N SER A 36 5.28 -39.98 27.49
CA SER A 36 5.41 -41.44 27.49
C SER A 36 6.30 -41.99 28.60
N GLU A 37 7.00 -41.14 29.35
CA GLU A 37 7.87 -41.65 30.41
C GLU A 37 7.06 -42.13 31.63
N PRO A 38 7.61 -43.02 32.48
CA PRO A 38 6.96 -43.41 33.73
C PRO A 38 6.83 -42.24 34.70
N LEU A 39 5.70 -42.15 35.40
CA LEU A 39 5.38 -41.10 36.38
C LEU A 39 6.43 -40.93 37.49
N GLU A 40 7.17 -41.99 37.83
CA GLU A 40 8.25 -41.96 38.81
C GLU A 40 9.29 -40.86 38.52
N LYS A 41 9.66 -40.68 37.25
CA LYS A 41 10.72 -39.75 36.84
C LYS A 41 10.38 -38.26 37.09
N PRO A 42 9.18 -37.74 36.76
CA PRO A 42 8.78 -36.40 37.13
C PRO A 42 8.59 -36.22 38.64
N LEU A 43 8.03 -37.20 39.35
CA LEU A 43 7.87 -37.14 40.81
C LEU A 43 9.23 -37.02 41.54
N LEU A 44 10.23 -37.82 41.14
CA LEU A 44 11.60 -37.71 41.64
C LEU A 44 12.22 -36.33 41.40
N ARG A 45 11.87 -35.66 40.30
CA ARG A 45 12.38 -34.32 39.99
C ARG A 45 11.70 -33.25 40.85
N ILE A 46 10.40 -33.39 41.12
CA ILE A 46 9.67 -32.54 42.06
C ILE A 46 10.26 -32.73 43.46
N GLN A 47 10.52 -33.98 43.88
CA GLN A 47 11.15 -34.32 45.15
C GLN A 47 12.52 -33.64 45.30
N LYS A 48 13.38 -33.75 44.29
CA LYS A 48 14.68 -33.06 44.26
C LYS A 48 14.56 -31.54 44.29
N SER A 49 13.52 -30.98 43.68
CA SER A 49 13.28 -29.53 43.65
C SER A 49 12.74 -28.99 44.97
N ALA A 50 12.09 -29.85 45.76
CA ALA A 50 11.53 -29.57 47.07
C ALA A 50 12.54 -29.70 48.21
N ALA A 51 13.57 -30.55 48.05
CA ALA A 51 14.68 -30.64 48.98
C ALA A 51 15.54 -29.35 48.91
N ALA A 52 15.66 -28.62 50.02
CA ALA A 52 16.48 -27.40 50.10
C ALA A 52 17.97 -27.68 49.83
N PRO A 53 18.74 -26.77 49.20
CA PRO A 53 20.19 -26.88 49.22
C PRO A 53 20.71 -26.58 50.64
N PRO A 54 21.74 -27.28 51.14
CA PRO A 54 22.37 -26.93 52.40
C PRO A 54 22.97 -25.52 52.30
N ASP A 55 22.82 -24.74 53.37
CA ASP A 55 23.31 -23.39 53.49
C ASP A 55 24.84 -23.40 53.53
N LYS A 56 25.49 -23.07 52.40
CA LYS A 56 26.97 -23.07 52.25
C LYS A 56 27.70 -22.12 53.20
N LYS A 57 26.98 -21.35 54.01
CA LYS A 57 27.54 -20.45 55.03
C LYS A 57 27.90 -21.18 56.34
N GLN A 58 27.32 -22.35 56.63
CA GLN A 58 27.65 -23.13 57.85
C GLN A 58 28.80 -24.13 57.67
N GLU A 59 29.03 -24.66 56.46
CA GLU A 59 30.16 -25.59 56.21
C GLU A 59 31.54 -24.90 56.33
N ARG A 60 31.62 -23.59 56.06
CA ARG A 60 32.89 -22.83 56.19
C ARG A 60 33.28 -22.48 57.62
N GLN A 61 32.42 -22.67 58.62
CA GLN A 61 32.73 -22.40 60.03
C GLN A 61 33.04 -23.66 60.84
N VAL A 62 32.65 -24.85 60.38
CA VAL A 62 32.92 -26.12 61.08
C VAL A 62 34.20 -26.81 60.57
N ALA A 63 34.64 -26.52 59.34
CA ALA A 63 35.86 -27.09 58.77
C ALA A 63 37.19 -26.57 59.37
N ALA A 64 37.16 -25.66 60.35
CA ALA A 64 38.35 -25.11 61.00
C ALA A 64 38.68 -25.73 62.38
N THR A 65 37.87 -26.64 62.93
CA THR A 65 38.02 -27.03 64.35
C THR A 65 37.71 -28.48 64.75
N ALA A 66 37.79 -29.47 63.85
CA ALA A 66 37.75 -30.87 64.29
C ALA A 66 38.58 -31.80 63.40
N GLY A 67 39.59 -32.42 64.01
CA GLY A 67 40.41 -33.47 63.42
C GLY A 67 39.66 -34.80 63.29
N ALA A 68 40.30 -35.69 62.53
CA ALA A 68 39.84 -37.00 62.10
C ALA A 68 39.13 -37.85 63.18
N ALA A 69 37.92 -38.31 62.87
CA ALA A 69 37.37 -39.58 63.32
C ALA A 69 36.27 -40.04 62.35
N GLU A 70 36.50 -41.17 61.67
CA GLU A 70 35.44 -41.96 61.07
C GLU A 70 34.66 -42.69 62.18
N ALA A 71 33.34 -42.57 62.15
CA ALA A 71 32.38 -43.69 62.18
C ALA A 71 31.03 -43.24 62.75
N GLY A 72 29.96 -43.54 62.01
CA GLY A 72 28.68 -43.95 62.61
C GLY A 72 27.49 -43.01 62.43
N ASN A 73 26.54 -43.50 61.65
CA ASN A 73 25.13 -43.11 61.56
C ASN A 73 24.77 -41.78 60.90
N SER A 74 24.45 -41.91 59.61
CA SER A 74 23.45 -41.12 58.92
C SER A 74 22.16 -41.00 59.76
N LEU A 75 21.83 -39.80 60.20
CA LEU A 75 20.44 -39.38 60.22
C LEU A 75 20.08 -39.11 58.75
N ALA A 76 19.57 -40.14 58.07
CA ALA A 76 18.97 -39.97 56.76
C ALA A 76 17.88 -38.91 56.90
N ALA A 77 18.06 -37.75 56.25
CA ALA A 77 16.97 -36.81 56.07
C ALA A 77 15.81 -37.60 55.46
N GLU A 78 14.70 -37.74 56.17
CA GLU A 78 13.52 -38.46 55.69
C GLU A 78 13.21 -37.95 54.27
N ALA A 79 13.23 -38.87 53.31
CA ALA A 79 13.00 -38.53 51.91
C ALA A 79 11.61 -37.90 51.80
N LEU A 80 11.57 -36.62 51.41
CA LEU A 80 10.33 -35.87 51.29
C LEU A 80 9.36 -36.61 50.36
N PHE A 81 8.21 -37.04 50.86
CA PHE A 81 7.25 -37.81 50.07
C PHE A 81 6.70 -36.98 48.89
N VAL A 82 6.64 -37.56 47.68
CA VAL A 82 5.98 -36.94 46.52
C VAL A 82 5.13 -37.98 45.80
N GLY A 83 3.84 -37.71 45.59
CA GLY A 83 2.93 -38.65 44.92
C GLY A 83 1.59 -38.06 44.48
N LEU A 84 0.94 -38.73 43.52
CA LEU A 84 -0.36 -38.35 42.92
C LEU A 84 -1.51 -39.23 43.39
N HIS A 85 -2.66 -38.63 43.70
CA HIS A 85 -3.90 -39.33 44.07
C HIS A 85 -4.97 -39.19 42.99
N ASP A 86 -5.81 -40.22 42.83
CA ASP A 86 -6.87 -40.27 41.81
C ASP A 86 -8.09 -39.35 42.07
N GLY A 87 -8.21 -38.82 43.30
CA GLY A 87 -9.38 -38.05 43.72
C GLY A 87 -9.05 -36.83 44.58
N PRO A 88 -10.07 -36.01 44.91
CA PRO A 88 -9.90 -34.68 45.51
C PRO A 88 -9.49 -34.71 46.99
N THR A 89 -9.43 -35.88 47.61
CA THR A 89 -9.02 -36.05 49.00
C THR A 89 -7.92 -37.11 49.11
N LEU A 90 -7.15 -37.06 50.18
CA LEU A 90 -6.09 -38.05 50.45
C LEU A 90 -6.62 -39.47 50.73
N ALA A 91 -7.94 -39.67 50.79
CA ALA A 91 -8.58 -40.98 50.97
C ALA A 91 -8.58 -41.83 49.69
N HIS A 92 -8.31 -41.20 48.55
CA HIS A 92 -8.22 -41.85 47.25
C HIS A 92 -6.88 -42.56 47.05
N PRO A 93 -6.85 -43.71 46.34
CA PRO A 93 -5.63 -44.47 46.14
C PRO A 93 -4.59 -43.64 45.38
N LEU A 94 -3.32 -43.85 45.76
CA LEU A 94 -2.18 -43.27 45.09
C LEU A 94 -2.00 -43.95 43.73
N LEU A 95 -1.79 -43.18 42.66
CA LEU A 95 -1.43 -43.71 41.35
C LEU A 95 -0.04 -44.33 41.41
N ASP A 96 0.14 -45.51 40.82
CA ASP A 96 1.43 -46.23 40.80
C ASP A 96 2.43 -45.52 39.86
N PRO A 97 3.53 -44.95 40.40
CA PRO A 97 4.51 -44.23 39.60
C PRO A 97 5.29 -45.08 38.60
N GLY A 98 5.40 -46.39 38.84
CA GLY A 98 6.22 -47.30 38.03
C GLY A 98 5.49 -47.86 36.81
N SER A 99 4.15 -47.96 36.86
CA SER A 99 3.33 -48.56 35.81
C SER A 99 2.47 -47.57 35.02
N THR A 100 2.31 -46.33 35.50
CA THR A 100 1.50 -45.31 34.83
C THR A 100 2.36 -44.38 33.97
N ALA A 101 1.96 -44.17 32.71
CA ALA A 101 2.57 -43.16 31.85
C ALA A 101 2.32 -41.75 32.41
N ASN A 102 3.27 -40.85 32.22
CA ASN A 102 3.24 -39.49 32.78
C ASN A 102 1.97 -38.73 32.35
N GLU A 103 1.60 -38.75 31.06
CA GLU A 103 0.38 -38.07 30.61
C GLU A 103 -0.89 -38.61 31.26
N ASP A 104 -1.06 -39.93 31.27
CA ASP A 104 -2.23 -40.58 31.87
C ASP A 104 -2.32 -40.29 33.37
N ALA A 105 -1.18 -40.31 34.05
CA ALA A 105 -1.10 -40.04 35.47
C ALA A 105 -1.56 -38.62 35.83
N TRP A 106 -1.16 -37.59 35.07
CA TRP A 106 -1.62 -36.23 35.34
C TRP A 106 -3.06 -35.98 34.91
N ARG A 107 -3.57 -36.68 33.89
CA ARG A 107 -4.99 -36.62 33.48
C ARG A 107 -5.92 -37.26 34.52
N GLN A 108 -5.51 -38.38 35.09
CA GLN A 108 -6.24 -39.11 36.13
C GLN A 108 -6.05 -38.47 37.50
N GLY A 109 -4.86 -37.93 37.76
CA GLY A 109 -4.51 -37.28 39.00
C GLY A 109 -5.41 -36.08 39.30
N ARG A 110 -5.83 -35.97 40.56
CA ARG A 110 -6.61 -34.84 41.08
C ARG A 110 -5.86 -34.06 42.15
N LEU A 111 -4.98 -34.74 42.90
CA LEU A 111 -4.20 -34.12 43.95
C LEU A 111 -2.74 -34.59 43.91
N LEU A 112 -1.79 -33.66 43.98
CA LEU A 112 -0.36 -33.92 44.15
C LEU A 112 0.02 -33.61 45.60
N ARG A 113 0.74 -34.52 46.26
CA ARG A 113 1.31 -34.30 47.58
C ARG A 113 2.82 -34.13 47.47
N VAL A 114 3.36 -33.10 48.14
CA VAL A 114 4.81 -32.83 48.28
C VAL A 114 5.09 -32.54 49.76
N GLY A 115 5.61 -33.53 50.48
CA GLY A 115 5.74 -33.51 51.93
C GLY A 115 4.40 -33.37 52.63
N THR A 116 4.21 -32.26 53.34
CA THR A 116 2.96 -31.87 54.02
C THR A 116 2.06 -30.98 53.17
N THR A 117 2.52 -30.51 52.00
CA THR A 117 1.77 -29.61 51.13
C THR A 117 0.98 -30.40 50.09
N SER A 118 -0.27 -30.02 49.88
CA SER A 118 -1.15 -30.61 48.87
C SER A 118 -1.48 -29.58 47.79
N TYR A 119 -1.41 -30.02 46.53
CA TYR A 119 -1.71 -29.21 45.35
C TYR A 119 -2.90 -29.82 44.61
N LEU A 120 -3.88 -28.99 44.26
CA LEU A 120 -4.92 -29.37 43.32
C LEU A 120 -4.33 -29.41 41.92
N ILE A 121 -4.60 -30.46 41.16
CA ILE A 121 -4.10 -30.62 39.80
C ILE A 121 -5.12 -30.02 38.83
N GLU A 122 -4.66 -29.10 38.00
CA GLU A 122 -5.44 -28.52 36.91
C GLU A 122 -4.78 -28.87 35.59
N VAL A 123 -5.40 -29.76 34.82
CA VAL A 123 -4.92 -30.13 33.49
C VAL A 123 -5.57 -29.20 32.47
N ASN A 124 -4.74 -28.55 31.67
CA ASN A 124 -5.14 -27.61 30.63
C ASN A 124 -6.18 -26.60 31.13
N PRO A 125 -5.96 -25.87 32.24
CA PRO A 125 -6.86 -24.78 32.63
C PRO A 125 -6.85 -23.69 31.55
N PRO A 126 -7.89 -22.83 31.49
CA PRO A 126 -7.84 -21.64 30.64
C PRO A 126 -6.65 -20.76 31.06
N LEU A 127 -5.83 -20.35 30.10
CA LEU A 127 -4.59 -19.61 30.35
C LEU A 127 -4.43 -18.45 29.36
N VAL A 128 -3.86 -17.34 29.84
CA VAL A 128 -3.34 -16.25 29.01
C VAL A 128 -1.82 -16.31 29.10
N GLU A 129 -1.11 -16.48 27.98
CA GLU A 129 0.35 -16.43 27.95
C GLU A 129 0.87 -14.98 27.95
N LYS A 130 0.20 -14.11 27.18
CA LYS A 130 0.55 -12.70 27.03
C LYS A 130 -0.67 -11.92 26.57
N VAL A 131 -0.72 -10.63 26.89
CA VAL A 131 -1.65 -9.67 26.29
C VAL A 131 -0.84 -8.59 25.58
N GLU A 132 -1.24 -8.20 24.38
CA GLU A 132 -0.58 -7.17 23.58
C GLU A 132 -1.54 -6.06 23.19
N THR A 133 -1.04 -4.83 23.06
CA THR A 133 -1.80 -3.66 22.60
C THR A 133 -1.17 -3.09 21.33
N HIS A 134 -1.96 -2.43 20.49
CA HIS A 134 -1.55 -2.05 19.13
C HIS A 134 -0.71 -0.77 19.01
N GLY A 135 -0.55 -0.01 20.08
CA GLY A 135 0.28 1.19 20.07
C GLY A 135 -0.16 2.27 21.07
N THR A 136 0.06 3.52 20.66
CA THR A 136 -0.29 4.72 21.42
C THR A 136 -1.81 4.79 21.60
N ALA A 137 -2.24 5.04 22.84
CA ALA A 137 -3.66 5.25 23.13
C ALA A 137 -4.04 6.70 22.82
N PHE A 138 -4.93 6.90 21.85
CA PHE A 138 -5.48 8.20 21.51
C PHE A 138 -6.91 8.34 22.02
N VAL A 139 -7.29 9.54 22.42
CA VAL A 139 -8.70 9.86 22.70
C VAL A 139 -9.55 9.56 21.45
N GLY A 140 -10.66 8.85 21.65
CA GLY A 140 -11.61 8.49 20.61
C GLY A 140 -11.19 7.32 19.70
N ILE A 141 -10.02 6.70 19.92
CA ILE A 141 -9.59 5.50 19.19
C ILE A 141 -9.64 4.29 20.14
N PRO A 142 -10.38 3.21 19.82
CA PRO A 142 -10.53 2.08 20.73
C PRO A 142 -9.19 1.35 20.92
N VAL A 143 -8.75 1.19 22.16
CA VAL A 143 -7.64 0.31 22.54
C VAL A 143 -8.18 -1.10 22.72
N VAL A 144 -7.76 -2.03 21.85
CA VAL A 144 -8.21 -3.42 21.87
C VAL A 144 -7.01 -4.33 22.17
N PRO A 145 -6.89 -4.85 23.40
CA PRO A 145 -5.86 -5.80 23.77
C PRO A 145 -6.13 -7.18 23.15
N VAL A 146 -5.07 -7.82 22.67
CA VAL A 146 -5.10 -9.14 22.05
C VAL A 146 -4.38 -10.14 22.96
N PRO A 147 -5.13 -11.06 23.60
CA PRO A 147 -4.54 -12.10 24.44
C PRO A 147 -4.09 -13.29 23.60
N LYS A 148 -2.92 -13.85 23.92
CA LYS A 148 -2.50 -15.17 23.45
C LYS A 148 -3.04 -16.21 24.42
N LEU A 149 -4.15 -16.84 24.05
CA LEU A 149 -4.89 -17.78 24.90
C LEU A 149 -4.47 -19.23 24.67
N LEU A 150 -4.59 -20.04 25.72
CA LEU A 150 -4.57 -21.49 25.65
C LEU A 150 -5.76 -22.05 26.40
N PHE A 151 -6.48 -22.97 25.76
CA PHE A 151 -7.66 -23.64 26.34
C PHE A 151 -8.74 -22.67 26.85
N ALA A 152 -8.87 -21.51 26.18
CA ALA A 152 -9.88 -20.48 26.41
C ALA A 152 -10.11 -19.73 25.10
N GLU A 153 -11.31 -19.20 24.92
CA GLU A 153 -11.64 -18.29 23.82
C GLU A 153 -11.73 -16.85 24.33
N VAL A 154 -11.57 -15.87 23.44
CA VAL A 154 -11.58 -14.43 23.81
C VAL A 154 -12.93 -14.02 24.38
N GLU A 155 -14.01 -14.60 23.86
CA GLU A 155 -15.39 -14.32 24.23
C GLU A 155 -15.72 -14.77 25.66
N ASP A 156 -14.98 -15.77 26.16
CA ASP A 156 -15.10 -16.28 27.53
C ASP A 156 -14.21 -15.51 28.52
N CYS A 157 -13.34 -14.61 28.04
CA CYS A 157 -12.48 -13.82 28.91
C CYS A 157 -13.25 -12.68 29.58
N THR A 158 -12.92 -12.40 30.83
CA THR A 158 -13.41 -11.21 31.55
C THR A 158 -12.35 -10.14 31.58
N TRP A 159 -12.79 -8.88 31.48
CA TRP A 159 -11.93 -7.73 31.29
C TRP A 159 -12.18 -6.68 32.35
N LYS A 160 -11.11 -6.05 32.81
CA LYS A 160 -11.16 -4.88 33.69
C LYS A 160 -10.10 -3.89 33.27
N TRP A 161 -10.40 -2.61 33.47
CA TRP A 161 -9.52 -1.52 33.07
C TRP A 161 -9.23 -0.60 34.25
N TRP A 162 -7.98 -0.14 34.31
CA TRP A 162 -7.50 0.84 35.27
C TRP A 162 -6.69 1.91 34.55
N ARG A 163 -6.49 3.02 35.25
CA ARG A 163 -5.63 4.10 34.80
C ARG A 163 -4.74 4.58 35.94
N HIS A 164 -3.55 5.08 35.61
CA HIS A 164 -2.63 5.69 36.55
C HIS A 164 -1.94 6.89 35.92
N GLN A 165 -1.83 7.99 36.68
CA GLN A 165 -1.22 9.22 36.19
C GLN A 165 0.31 9.09 36.26
N LYS A 166 0.99 9.16 35.10
CA LYS A 166 2.45 9.05 35.09
C LYS A 166 3.03 10.26 35.84
N ASN A 167 3.68 10.03 36.99
CA ASN A 167 4.34 11.09 37.77
C ASN A 167 5.31 11.89 36.89
N THR A 168 4.90 13.08 36.46
CA THR A 168 5.74 14.02 35.73
C THR A 168 6.75 14.63 36.69
N ALA A 169 7.96 14.08 36.74
CA ALA A 169 9.25 14.73 37.06
C ALA A 169 9.31 15.80 38.19
N ALA A 170 8.43 15.79 39.20
CA ALA A 170 8.53 16.65 40.38
C ALA A 170 9.01 15.88 41.64
N ALA A 171 9.10 14.55 41.58
CA ALA A 171 9.49 13.71 42.73
C ALA A 171 11.00 13.38 42.80
N ALA A 172 11.81 13.79 41.81
CA ALA A 172 13.23 13.42 41.75
C ALA A 172 14.14 14.25 42.68
N CYS A 173 13.61 15.25 43.40
CA CYS A 173 14.42 16.13 44.26
C CYS A 173 14.27 15.88 45.77
N THR A 174 13.50 14.88 46.20
CA THR A 174 13.40 14.52 47.62
C THR A 174 13.50 13.02 47.75
N GLY A 175 14.57 12.52 48.36
CA GLY A 175 14.87 11.10 48.58
C GLY A 175 13.91 10.38 49.55
N GLY A 176 12.61 10.44 49.26
CA GLY A 176 11.55 9.68 49.94
C GLY A 176 11.30 8.35 49.24
N ALA A 177 10.96 7.33 50.04
CA ALA A 177 10.59 6.00 49.57
C ALA A 177 9.57 6.05 48.42
N ALA A 178 9.76 5.20 47.41
CA ALA A 178 8.86 5.08 46.26
C ALA A 178 7.41 4.91 46.73
N ALA A 179 6.59 5.95 46.57
CA ALA A 179 5.16 5.86 46.83
C ALA A 179 4.56 4.78 45.92
N ALA A 180 3.79 3.86 46.49
CA ALA A 180 3.12 2.82 45.74
C ALA A 180 2.22 3.45 44.65
N LEU A 181 2.34 2.98 43.41
CA LEU A 181 1.55 3.46 42.28
C LEU A 181 0.06 3.17 42.55
N GLU A 182 -0.74 4.21 42.75
CA GLU A 182 -2.19 4.07 42.98
C GLU A 182 -2.92 3.94 41.64
N TRP A 183 -3.50 2.76 41.38
CA TRP A 183 -4.30 2.48 40.18
C TRP A 183 -5.78 2.78 40.43
N GLN A 184 -6.37 3.59 39.57
CA GLN A 184 -7.81 3.88 39.59
C GLN A 184 -8.54 2.95 38.63
N GLU A 185 -9.51 2.17 39.12
CA GLU A 185 -10.39 1.37 38.26
C GLU A 185 -11.30 2.30 37.42
N ILE A 186 -11.41 2.01 36.13
CA ILE A 186 -12.32 2.70 35.21
C ILE A 186 -13.68 2.03 35.32
N ALA A 187 -14.55 2.60 36.14
CA ALA A 187 -15.86 2.04 36.42
C ALA A 187 -16.68 1.76 35.13
N GLY A 188 -17.17 0.53 34.98
CA GLY A 188 -18.00 0.12 33.84
C GLY A 188 -17.23 -0.33 32.59
N ALA A 189 -15.90 -0.18 32.56
CA ALA A 189 -15.07 -0.69 31.46
C ALA A 189 -14.80 -2.19 31.64
N THR A 190 -15.76 -3.02 31.22
CA THR A 190 -15.70 -4.50 31.34
C THR A 190 -15.61 -5.22 29.99
N SER A 191 -15.54 -4.49 28.89
CA SER A 191 -15.36 -5.02 27.55
C SER A 191 -13.89 -5.26 27.22
N GLN A 192 -13.61 -6.11 26.23
CA GLN A 192 -12.28 -6.29 25.69
C GLN A 192 -11.66 -4.95 25.28
N GLY A 193 -12.36 -4.15 24.47
CA GLY A 193 -11.90 -2.82 24.07
C GLY A 193 -12.30 -1.71 25.03
N TYR A 194 -11.46 -0.68 25.13
CA TYR A 194 -11.77 0.59 25.81
C TYR A 194 -11.41 1.77 24.91
N THR A 195 -12.34 2.72 24.74
CA THR A 195 -12.09 3.95 23.97
C THR A 195 -11.75 5.09 24.93
N PRO A 196 -10.49 5.58 24.95
CA PRO A 196 -10.10 6.64 25.85
C PRO A 196 -10.86 7.94 25.60
N THR A 197 -11.11 8.67 26.68
CA THR A 197 -11.80 9.98 26.67
C THR A 197 -10.82 11.09 27.01
N GLU A 198 -11.25 12.35 26.86
CA GLU A 198 -10.45 13.53 27.29
C GLU A 198 -10.01 13.43 28.76
N ALA A 199 -10.81 12.80 29.62
CA ALA A 199 -10.48 12.60 31.04
C ALA A 199 -9.34 11.60 31.27
N ASP A 200 -8.92 10.85 30.26
CA ASP A 200 -7.83 9.88 30.35
C ASP A 200 -6.48 10.45 29.90
N ILE A 201 -6.44 11.65 29.31
CA ILE A 201 -5.20 12.26 28.83
C ILE A 201 -4.15 12.34 29.95
N GLY A 202 -2.93 11.87 29.65
CA GLY A 202 -1.81 11.83 30.61
C GLY A 202 -1.80 10.61 31.53
N TYR A 203 -2.80 9.74 31.46
CA TYR A 203 -2.82 8.47 32.19
C TYR A 203 -2.27 7.33 31.35
N ILE A 204 -1.57 6.39 32.00
CA ILE A 204 -1.29 5.05 31.45
C ILE A 204 -2.52 4.20 31.70
N LEU A 205 -2.98 3.45 30.69
CA LEU A 205 -4.07 2.49 30.85
C LEU A 205 -3.49 1.12 31.16
N ARG A 206 -4.13 0.40 32.07
CA ARG A 206 -3.88 -1.00 32.38
C ARG A 206 -5.14 -1.79 32.08
N VAL A 207 -4.97 -2.94 31.44
CA VAL A 207 -6.03 -3.92 31.25
C VAL A 207 -5.64 -5.24 31.90
N GLU A 208 -6.61 -5.89 32.54
CA GLU A 208 -6.52 -7.24 33.10
C GLU A 208 -7.44 -8.13 32.28
N CYS A 209 -6.87 -9.22 31.77
CA CYS A 209 -7.60 -10.30 31.13
C CYS A 209 -7.60 -11.51 32.07
N THR A 210 -8.78 -11.96 32.46
CA THR A 210 -8.95 -13.22 33.20
C THR A 210 -9.62 -14.23 32.28
N PRO A 211 -8.91 -15.30 31.85
CA PRO A 211 -9.45 -16.27 30.94
C PRO A 211 -10.42 -17.19 31.69
N THR A 212 -11.55 -17.49 31.09
CA THR A 212 -12.47 -18.50 31.62
C THR A 212 -12.77 -19.55 30.57
N ARG A 213 -13.19 -20.73 31.00
CA ARG A 213 -13.70 -21.78 30.11
C ARG A 213 -14.87 -22.47 30.77
N ARG A 214 -15.90 -22.77 29.97
CA ARG A 214 -17.00 -23.63 30.37
C ARG A 214 -17.02 -24.88 29.48
N ASP A 215 -16.71 -26.03 30.07
CA ASP A 215 -16.59 -27.29 29.31
C ASP A 215 -17.95 -27.82 28.81
N THR A 216 -19.02 -27.60 29.58
CA THR A 216 -20.41 -27.88 29.20
C THR A 216 -21.36 -26.84 29.79
N PRO A 217 -22.54 -26.59 29.20
CA PRO A 217 -23.48 -25.57 29.69
C PRO A 217 -23.80 -25.63 31.20
N ASN A 218 -23.76 -26.83 31.79
CA ASN A 218 -24.06 -27.10 33.20
C ASN A 218 -22.81 -27.30 34.10
N SER A 219 -21.59 -27.18 33.55
CA SER A 219 -20.35 -27.31 34.32
C SER A 219 -19.98 -26.02 35.05
N THR A 220 -19.22 -26.16 36.13
CA THR A 220 -18.60 -25.04 36.85
C THR A 220 -17.61 -24.33 35.93
N ILE A 221 -17.59 -23.00 35.94
CA ILE A 221 -16.66 -22.22 35.13
C ILE A 221 -15.25 -22.44 35.67
N SER A 222 -14.34 -22.89 34.81
CA SER A 222 -12.92 -22.90 35.10
C SER A 222 -12.38 -21.49 34.92
N ILE A 223 -11.67 -20.98 35.92
CA ILE A 223 -11.11 -19.62 35.93
C ILE A 223 -9.58 -19.74 36.01
N GLY A 224 -8.93 -19.16 35.01
CA GLY A 224 -7.47 -19.10 34.95
C GLY A 224 -6.90 -17.90 35.69
N ALA A 225 -5.58 -17.83 35.74
CA ALA A 225 -4.88 -16.69 36.32
C ALA A 225 -5.06 -15.43 35.45
N ALA A 226 -5.33 -14.31 36.09
CA ALA A 226 -5.42 -13.01 35.44
C ALA A 226 -4.05 -12.53 34.95
N VAL A 227 -3.99 -11.94 33.77
CA VAL A 227 -2.78 -11.31 33.20
C VAL A 227 -3.07 -9.85 32.91
N VAL A 228 -2.16 -8.98 33.38
CA VAL A 228 -2.24 -7.54 33.17
C VAL A 228 -1.29 -7.05 32.08
N THR A 229 -1.67 -6.01 31.37
CA THR A 229 -0.83 -5.29 30.40
C THR A 229 -1.15 -3.82 30.42
N GLU A 230 -0.16 -3.00 30.08
CA GLU A 230 -0.24 -1.54 30.11
C GLU A 230 -0.04 -0.96 28.70
N THR A 231 -0.56 0.24 28.46
CA THR A 231 -0.22 1.00 27.26
C THR A 231 1.24 1.46 27.32
N SER A 232 1.92 1.47 26.18
CA SER A 232 3.35 1.84 26.10
C SER A 232 3.60 3.33 26.41
N SER A 233 2.58 4.16 26.24
CA SER A 233 2.61 5.60 26.48
C SER A 233 1.32 6.07 27.17
N PRO A 234 1.35 7.25 27.84
CA PRO A 234 0.12 7.86 28.34
C PRO A 234 -0.86 8.17 27.21
N VAL A 235 -2.15 8.19 27.52
CA VAL A 235 -3.19 8.61 26.58
C VAL A 235 -2.91 10.04 26.12
N VAL A 236 -3.02 10.25 24.82
CA VAL A 236 -2.81 11.55 24.17
C VAL A 236 -4.04 11.96 23.36
N ALA A 237 -4.19 13.27 23.15
CA ALA A 237 -5.21 13.78 22.23
C ALA A 237 -4.92 13.34 20.79
N CYS A 238 -5.98 13.04 20.03
CA CYS A 238 -5.88 12.79 18.61
C CYS A 238 -5.35 14.05 17.88
N PRO A 239 -4.54 13.91 16.81
CA PRO A 239 -4.18 15.04 15.95
C PRO A 239 -5.42 15.76 15.41
N VAL A 240 -5.42 17.09 15.50
CA VAL A 240 -6.49 17.94 14.95
C VAL A 240 -5.89 18.94 13.94
N PRO A 241 -6.43 19.01 12.70
CA PRO A 241 -7.32 18.03 12.09
C PRO A 241 -6.65 16.64 11.92
N SER A 242 -7.43 15.57 12.02
CA SER A 242 -7.03 14.19 11.64
C SER A 242 -7.01 14.00 10.12
N SER A 243 -6.45 12.89 9.62
CA SER A 243 -6.42 12.55 8.18
C SER A 243 -7.81 12.53 7.53
N SER A 244 -8.80 12.09 8.28
CA SER A 244 -10.21 11.95 7.88
C SER A 244 -11.04 13.21 8.11
N THR A 245 -10.47 14.30 8.67
CA THR A 245 -11.24 15.51 8.96
C THR A 245 -11.88 16.09 7.69
N GLY A 246 -13.13 16.52 7.77
CA GLY A 246 -13.96 16.93 6.64
C GLY A 246 -14.52 15.76 5.81
N ARG A 247 -13.77 14.67 5.62
CA ARG A 247 -14.27 13.47 4.92
C ARG A 247 -15.22 12.65 5.80
N ALA A 248 -14.90 12.55 7.09
CA ALA A 248 -15.74 11.88 8.10
C ALA A 248 -17.15 12.49 8.19
N GLU A 249 -17.29 13.80 7.94
CA GLU A 249 -18.59 14.49 7.90
C GLU A 249 -19.43 14.03 6.72
N LEU A 250 -18.80 13.80 5.56
CA LEU A 250 -19.47 13.29 4.37
C LEU A 250 -19.86 11.81 4.52
N THR A 251 -19.21 11.10 5.43
CA THR A 251 -19.40 9.67 5.69
C THR A 251 -20.01 9.36 7.05
N SER A 252 -20.57 10.35 7.74
CA SER A 252 -21.07 10.22 9.12
C SER A 252 -22.18 9.20 9.27
N THR A 253 -22.95 8.98 8.21
CA THR A 253 -24.09 8.06 8.19
C THR A 253 -23.72 6.79 7.41
N PRO A 254 -23.95 5.60 7.99
CA PRO A 254 -23.90 4.34 7.25
C PRO A 254 -24.92 4.32 6.10
N LEU A 255 -24.59 3.64 5.00
CA LEU A 255 -25.53 3.44 3.89
C LEU A 255 -26.46 2.25 4.17
N ASN A 256 -27.55 2.17 3.41
CA ASN A 256 -28.48 1.04 3.42
C ASN A 256 -28.61 0.48 2.00
N SER A 257 -29.01 -0.78 1.90
CA SER A 257 -29.31 -1.41 0.60
C SER A 257 -30.33 -0.57 -0.17
N PRO A 258 -30.18 -0.37 -1.50
CA PRO A 258 -29.23 -1.02 -2.41
C PRO A 258 -27.85 -0.34 -2.52
N SER A 259 -27.56 0.66 -1.69
CA SER A 259 -26.27 1.37 -1.69
C SER A 259 -25.30 0.78 -0.68
N PHE A 260 -24.01 0.85 -0.99
CA PHE A 260 -22.93 0.42 -0.10
C PHE A 260 -21.68 1.25 -0.32
N ARG A 261 -20.88 1.42 0.73
CA ARG A 261 -19.65 2.21 0.69
C ARG A 261 -18.43 1.31 0.60
N ILE A 262 -17.54 1.62 -0.34
CA ILE A 262 -16.27 0.94 -0.51
C ILE A 262 -15.09 1.88 -0.28
N VAL A 263 -14.04 1.35 0.35
CA VAL A 263 -12.76 2.04 0.59
C VAL A 263 -11.63 1.22 -0.03
N THR A 264 -10.70 1.86 -0.73
CA THR A 264 -9.37 1.29 -1.00
C THR A 264 -8.29 2.18 -0.39
N TYR A 265 -7.28 1.59 0.25
CA TYR A 265 -6.24 2.35 0.95
C TYR A 265 -4.94 1.55 1.13
N ASN A 266 -3.85 2.04 0.55
CA ASN A 266 -2.49 1.64 0.91
C ASN A 266 -2.10 2.30 2.24
N ILE A 267 -1.80 1.50 3.27
CA ILE A 267 -1.61 1.99 4.65
C ILE A 267 -0.15 2.12 5.09
N LEU A 268 0.79 1.99 4.14
CA LEU A 268 2.24 2.06 4.36
C LEU A 268 2.75 1.04 5.38
N ALA A 269 3.34 -0.05 4.90
CA ALA A 269 3.82 -1.14 5.76
C ALA A 269 4.98 -0.67 6.64
N ASP A 270 5.00 -1.13 7.89
CA ASP A 270 6.03 -0.73 8.86
C ASP A 270 7.45 -1.02 8.38
N GLN A 271 7.64 -2.13 7.67
CA GLN A 271 8.94 -2.53 7.14
C GLN A 271 9.51 -1.51 6.13
N TYR A 272 8.66 -0.81 5.36
CA TYR A 272 9.11 0.19 4.40
C TYR A 272 9.38 1.54 5.07
N ALA A 273 8.51 1.95 5.98
CA ALA A 273 8.68 3.17 6.77
C ALA A 273 9.88 3.12 7.73
N SER A 274 10.28 1.93 8.18
CA SER A 274 11.33 1.76 9.20
C SER A 274 12.77 1.81 8.67
N THR A 275 13.00 1.74 7.35
CA THR A 275 14.34 1.74 6.77
C THR A 275 15.03 3.11 6.87
N ASP A 276 16.36 3.12 6.97
CA ASP A 276 17.13 4.38 7.05
C ASP A 276 17.00 5.19 5.76
N ALA A 277 16.97 4.53 4.60
CA ALA A 277 16.76 5.18 3.32
C ALA A 277 15.37 5.82 3.22
N ALA A 278 14.30 5.15 3.66
CA ALA A 278 12.97 5.75 3.70
C ALA A 278 12.92 6.97 4.62
N LYS A 279 13.50 6.87 5.82
CA LYS A 279 13.56 7.99 6.79
C LYS A 279 14.34 9.20 6.28
N THR A 280 15.43 8.98 5.54
CA THR A 280 16.37 10.04 5.15
C THR A 280 16.12 10.61 3.76
N GLN A 281 15.45 9.87 2.87
CA GLN A 281 15.25 10.27 1.48
C GLN A 281 13.77 10.50 1.15
N ILE A 282 12.91 9.48 1.33
CA ILE A 282 11.49 9.54 0.96
C ILE A 282 10.70 10.40 1.97
N PHE A 283 10.84 10.07 3.25
CA PHE A 283 10.10 10.66 4.38
C PHE A 283 10.96 11.63 5.17
N ALA A 284 12.00 12.21 4.56
CA ALA A 284 12.94 13.14 5.20
C ALA A 284 12.29 14.36 5.88
N THR A 285 11.05 14.68 5.52
CA THR A 285 10.27 15.80 6.08
C THR A 285 9.29 15.38 7.18
N CYS A 286 9.09 14.07 7.39
CA CYS A 286 8.23 13.52 8.42
C CYS A 286 9.00 13.38 9.74
N PRO A 287 8.53 13.98 10.85
CA PRO A 287 9.10 13.71 12.16
C PRO A 287 9.07 12.22 12.49
N LEU A 288 10.17 11.68 13.03
CA LEU A 288 10.32 10.23 13.27
C LEU A 288 9.24 9.68 14.21
N GLU A 289 8.74 10.49 15.15
CA GLU A 289 7.63 10.09 16.01
C GLU A 289 6.31 9.84 15.24
N ASN A 290 6.10 10.51 14.10
CA ASN A 290 4.92 10.32 13.27
C ASN A 290 5.08 9.16 12.29
N LEU A 291 6.32 8.72 12.05
CA LEU A 291 6.63 7.55 11.23
C LEU A 291 6.60 6.23 12.04
N ASP A 292 6.66 6.34 13.38
CA ASP A 292 6.59 5.21 14.30
C ASP A 292 5.30 4.38 14.09
N PRO A 293 5.40 3.05 13.88
CA PRO A 293 4.24 2.16 13.82
C PRO A 293 3.24 2.32 14.98
N LEU A 294 3.72 2.56 16.20
CA LEU A 294 2.88 2.76 17.38
C LEU A 294 2.07 4.06 17.32
N TYR A 295 2.48 5.01 16.48
CA TYR A 295 1.73 6.24 16.19
C TYR A 295 0.77 6.04 15.02
N ARG A 296 1.23 5.45 13.91
CA ARG A 296 0.45 5.34 12.66
C ARG A 296 -0.73 4.38 12.75
N ARG A 297 -0.54 3.18 13.31
CA ARG A 297 -1.57 2.12 13.32
C ARG A 297 -2.90 2.56 13.94
N PRO A 298 -2.93 3.19 15.14
CA PRO A 298 -4.18 3.73 15.69
C PRO A 298 -4.86 4.76 14.78
N LEU A 299 -4.10 5.64 14.12
CA LEU A 299 -4.66 6.67 13.25
C LEU A 299 -5.25 6.08 11.96
N VAL A 300 -4.60 5.06 11.38
CA VAL A 300 -5.19 4.29 10.26
C VAL A 300 -6.50 3.66 10.70
N LEU A 301 -6.54 3.01 11.88
CA LEU A 301 -7.77 2.42 12.41
C LEU A 301 -8.88 3.46 12.58
N GLN A 302 -8.58 4.62 13.15
CA GLN A 302 -9.55 5.71 13.31
C GLN A 302 -10.10 6.18 11.96
N GLU A 303 -9.23 6.43 10.99
CA GLU A 303 -9.63 6.87 9.65
C GLU A 303 -10.61 5.88 9.01
N LEU A 304 -10.29 4.59 9.06
CA LEU A 304 -11.15 3.54 8.51
C LEU A 304 -12.51 3.43 9.22
N LEU A 305 -12.53 3.52 10.55
CA LEU A 305 -13.78 3.46 11.32
C LEU A 305 -14.70 4.66 11.04
N GLN A 306 -14.13 5.84 10.81
CA GLN A 306 -14.90 7.07 10.53
C GLN A 306 -15.52 7.11 9.14
N TYR A 307 -15.05 6.29 8.19
CA TYR A 307 -15.67 6.19 6.87
C TYR A 307 -17.01 5.47 6.88
N ASN A 308 -17.38 4.75 7.95
CA ASN A 308 -18.61 3.94 7.99
C ASN A 308 -18.78 3.08 6.72
N ALA A 309 -17.69 2.48 6.24
CA ALA A 309 -17.69 1.67 5.03
C ALA A 309 -18.48 0.37 5.21
N ASP A 310 -18.81 -0.28 4.09
CA ASP A 310 -19.37 -1.63 4.07
C ASP A 310 -18.35 -2.66 3.55
N VAL A 311 -17.43 -2.24 2.68
CA VAL A 311 -16.28 -3.03 2.19
C VAL A 311 -15.01 -2.17 2.24
N ILE A 312 -13.90 -2.72 2.71
CA ILE A 312 -12.61 -2.03 2.80
C ILE A 312 -11.52 -2.93 2.21
N CYS A 313 -10.80 -2.45 1.21
CA CYS A 313 -9.66 -3.11 0.58
C CYS A 313 -8.38 -2.37 0.98
N LEU A 314 -7.45 -3.06 1.65
CA LEU A 314 -6.19 -2.48 2.10
C LEU A 314 -5.01 -3.11 1.39
N GLN A 315 -3.96 -2.33 1.20
CA GLN A 315 -2.65 -2.73 0.69
C GLN A 315 -1.57 -2.35 1.71
N GLU A 316 -0.42 -3.03 1.66
CA GLU A 316 0.68 -2.82 2.62
C GLU A 316 0.31 -3.10 4.09
N VAL A 317 -0.53 -4.10 4.28
CA VAL A 317 -0.87 -4.57 5.63
C VAL A 317 0.17 -5.60 6.07
N ASP A 318 0.90 -5.32 7.14
CA ASP A 318 1.77 -6.31 7.79
C ASP A 318 1.03 -7.16 8.83
N ASP A 319 1.64 -8.29 9.23
CA ASP A 319 1.04 -9.25 10.17
C ASP A 319 0.63 -8.61 11.51
N LYS A 320 1.42 -7.64 12.01
CA LYS A 320 1.10 -6.97 13.28
C LYS A 320 -0.03 -5.98 13.07
N MET A 321 0.01 -5.20 11.99
CA MET A 321 -1.09 -4.30 11.65
C MET A 321 -2.42 -5.05 11.52
N PHE A 322 -2.45 -6.21 10.84
CA PHE A 322 -3.66 -7.01 10.73
C PHE A 322 -4.09 -7.64 12.06
N ASN A 323 -3.24 -8.46 12.68
CA ASN A 323 -3.64 -9.33 13.80
C ASN A 323 -3.73 -8.59 15.15
N LEU A 324 -2.92 -7.53 15.35
CA LEU A 324 -2.86 -6.80 16.61
C LEU A 324 -3.74 -5.54 16.62
N CYS A 325 -3.89 -4.86 15.47
CA CYS A 325 -4.58 -3.58 15.37
C CYS A 325 -5.94 -3.69 14.66
N LEU A 326 -5.94 -4.05 13.37
CA LEU A 326 -7.12 -3.96 12.52
C LEU A 326 -8.16 -5.03 12.85
N GLN A 327 -7.83 -6.32 12.72
CA GLN A 327 -8.80 -7.41 12.84
C GLN A 327 -9.57 -7.39 14.17
N PRO A 328 -8.93 -7.23 15.36
CA PRO A 328 -9.64 -7.19 16.63
C PRO A 328 -10.60 -6.01 16.73
N ALA A 329 -10.15 -4.80 16.38
CA ALA A 329 -10.96 -3.59 16.47
C ALA A 329 -12.09 -3.56 15.42
N MET A 330 -11.81 -4.00 14.20
CA MET A 330 -12.79 -4.13 13.12
C MET A 330 -13.86 -5.17 13.47
N ASN A 331 -13.49 -6.30 14.09
CA ASN A 331 -14.45 -7.30 14.57
C ASN A 331 -15.45 -6.74 15.58
N ILE A 332 -14.96 -5.96 16.56
CA ILE A 332 -15.79 -5.25 17.54
C ILE A 332 -16.68 -4.20 16.83
N ALA A 333 -16.16 -3.53 15.80
CA ALA A 333 -16.91 -2.58 14.98
C ALA A 333 -17.91 -3.23 14.01
N GLY A 334 -18.08 -4.56 14.04
CA GLY A 334 -19.06 -5.28 13.24
C GLY A 334 -18.59 -5.71 11.85
N PHE A 335 -17.28 -5.67 11.59
CA PHE A 335 -16.68 -6.22 10.38
C PHE A 335 -16.22 -7.67 10.60
N ASP A 336 -15.92 -8.32 9.49
CA ASP A 336 -15.05 -9.50 9.41
C ASP A 336 -14.01 -9.23 8.31
N GLY A 337 -12.92 -9.99 8.28
CA GLY A 337 -11.77 -9.67 7.44
C GLY A 337 -10.93 -10.86 7.02
N VAL A 338 -10.29 -10.72 5.86
CA VAL A 338 -9.31 -11.67 5.35
C VAL A 338 -8.00 -10.98 5.01
N PHE A 339 -6.88 -11.68 5.20
CA PHE A 339 -5.54 -11.18 4.95
C PHE A 339 -4.71 -12.16 4.11
N THR A 340 -4.00 -11.63 3.11
CA THR A 340 -3.12 -12.37 2.20
C THR A 340 -1.75 -11.69 2.18
N ASN A 341 -0.71 -12.37 2.65
CA ASN A 341 0.67 -11.91 2.46
C ASN A 341 1.08 -11.96 0.98
N LYS A 342 1.95 -11.04 0.56
CA LYS A 342 2.61 -11.13 -0.75
C LYS A 342 3.43 -12.42 -0.86
N ALA A 343 3.77 -12.79 -2.09
CA ALA A 343 4.48 -14.04 -2.34
C ALA A 343 5.95 -13.97 -1.86
N GLY A 344 6.52 -15.12 -1.47
CA GLY A 344 7.94 -15.22 -1.14
C GLY A 344 8.27 -14.77 0.29
N LYS A 345 9.32 -13.95 0.45
CA LYS A 345 9.84 -13.50 1.75
C LYS A 345 9.24 -12.17 2.24
N VAL A 346 8.39 -11.53 1.44
CA VAL A 346 7.77 -10.24 1.76
C VAL A 346 6.76 -10.43 2.91
N ARG A 347 6.83 -9.57 3.93
CA ARG A 347 6.04 -9.69 5.18
C ARG A 347 4.91 -8.66 5.30
N GLU A 348 4.34 -8.30 4.16
CA GLU A 348 3.12 -7.49 4.06
C GLU A 348 2.27 -7.99 2.88
N GLY A 349 1.01 -7.56 2.83
CA GLY A 349 0.17 -7.79 1.67
C GLY A 349 -1.16 -7.07 1.73
N SER A 350 -2.23 -7.77 1.36
CA SER A 350 -3.56 -7.18 1.15
C SER A 350 -4.58 -7.73 2.13
N ALA A 351 -5.46 -6.86 2.63
CA ALA A 351 -6.60 -7.26 3.45
C ALA A 351 -7.92 -6.79 2.83
N THR A 352 -8.97 -7.58 2.99
CA THR A 352 -10.34 -7.17 2.63
C THR A 352 -11.24 -7.36 3.83
N PHE A 353 -11.89 -6.30 4.28
CA PHE A 353 -12.90 -6.31 5.33
C PHE A 353 -14.28 -6.06 4.76
N TRP A 354 -15.31 -6.65 5.37
CA TRP A 354 -16.71 -6.40 5.03
C TRP A 354 -17.58 -6.33 6.29
N ARG A 355 -18.63 -5.52 6.24
CA ARG A 355 -19.57 -5.36 7.36
C ARG A 355 -20.47 -6.58 7.46
N LYS A 356 -20.44 -7.30 8.59
CA LYS A 356 -21.18 -8.55 8.84
C LYS A 356 -22.70 -8.41 8.80
N THR A 357 -23.21 -7.19 9.00
CA THR A 357 -24.66 -6.91 8.89
C THR A 357 -25.12 -6.66 7.45
N ARG A 358 -24.18 -6.54 6.51
CA ARG A 358 -24.46 -6.21 5.11
C ARG A 358 -24.07 -7.33 4.16
N PHE A 359 -22.96 -8.00 4.44
CA PHE A 359 -22.39 -9.03 3.59
C PHE A 359 -21.94 -10.25 4.37
N LYS A 360 -22.05 -11.42 3.73
CA LYS A 360 -21.42 -12.67 4.17
C LYS A 360 -20.39 -13.12 3.12
N LEU A 361 -19.25 -13.63 3.57
CA LEU A 361 -18.26 -14.25 2.69
C LEU A 361 -18.77 -15.62 2.24
N LEU A 362 -18.87 -15.82 0.93
CA LEU A 362 -19.22 -17.12 0.33
C LEU A 362 -17.99 -17.96 0.01
N ALA A 363 -16.97 -17.31 -0.54
CA ALA A 363 -15.71 -17.95 -0.92
C ALA A 363 -14.61 -16.91 -1.08
N ARG A 364 -13.37 -17.39 -1.00
CA ARG A 364 -12.16 -16.60 -1.22
C ARG A 364 -11.19 -17.36 -2.11
N ARG A 365 -10.43 -16.63 -2.92
CA ARG A 365 -9.30 -17.15 -3.69
C ARG A 365 -8.16 -16.15 -3.67
N ASP A 366 -6.99 -16.60 -3.22
CA ASP A 366 -5.76 -15.83 -3.33
C ASP A 366 -4.97 -16.27 -4.56
N ILE A 367 -4.53 -15.29 -5.35
CA ILE A 367 -3.79 -15.49 -6.59
C ILE A 367 -2.33 -15.13 -6.33
N VAL A 368 -1.44 -16.11 -6.51
CA VAL A 368 0.01 -15.88 -6.52
C VAL A 368 0.45 -15.70 -7.97
N LEU A 369 0.57 -14.45 -8.43
CA LEU A 369 0.69 -14.12 -9.86
C LEU A 369 1.84 -14.84 -10.55
N LYS A 370 3.01 -14.93 -9.91
CA LYS A 370 4.16 -15.63 -10.48
C LYS A 370 3.93 -17.10 -10.82
N LYS A 371 2.94 -17.77 -10.20
CA LYS A 371 2.57 -19.16 -10.52
C LYS A 371 1.77 -19.28 -11.82
N LEU A 372 1.24 -18.17 -12.33
CA LEU A 372 0.42 -18.14 -13.55
C LEU A 372 1.26 -17.91 -14.81
N PHE A 373 2.51 -17.46 -14.64
CA PHE A 373 3.48 -17.18 -15.70
C PHE A 373 4.62 -18.21 -15.65
N PRO A 374 5.32 -18.45 -16.78
CA PRO A 374 6.36 -19.47 -16.84
C PRO A 374 7.60 -19.10 -16.02
N ALA A 375 8.29 -20.13 -15.53
CA ALA A 375 9.51 -19.97 -14.75
C ALA A 375 10.70 -19.51 -15.61
N THR A 376 10.82 -20.05 -16.82
CA THR A 376 11.86 -19.70 -17.79
C THR A 376 11.25 -19.32 -19.14
N SER A 377 12.09 -18.90 -20.08
CA SER A 377 11.70 -18.68 -21.48
C SER A 377 11.75 -19.96 -22.32
N SER A 378 11.81 -21.14 -21.70
CA SER A 378 11.77 -22.42 -22.42
C SER A 378 10.38 -22.64 -23.02
N GLU A 379 10.32 -23.26 -24.20
CA GLU A 379 9.07 -23.55 -24.89
C GLU A 379 8.13 -24.44 -24.05
N GLU A 380 8.71 -25.36 -23.27
CA GLU A 380 7.95 -26.24 -22.37
C GLU A 380 7.32 -25.47 -21.20
N ASP A 381 8.08 -24.59 -20.53
CA ASP A 381 7.54 -23.79 -19.43
C ASP A 381 6.45 -22.83 -19.93
N ILE A 382 6.66 -22.20 -21.09
CA ILE A 382 5.69 -21.29 -21.69
C ILE A 382 4.39 -22.04 -22.04
N LYS A 383 4.47 -23.25 -22.58
CA LYS A 383 3.27 -24.04 -22.92
C LYS A 383 2.52 -24.54 -21.69
N THR A 384 3.23 -24.84 -20.61
CA THR A 384 2.64 -25.44 -19.39
C THR A 384 2.08 -24.42 -18.41
N ALA A 385 2.64 -23.21 -18.36
CA ALA A 385 2.11 -22.13 -17.52
C ALA A 385 0.71 -21.68 -18.00
N LYS A 386 -0.21 -21.39 -17.06
CA LYS A 386 -1.62 -21.05 -17.39
C LYS A 386 -1.74 -19.92 -18.41
N TYR A 387 -0.94 -18.87 -18.25
CA TYR A 387 -0.96 -17.71 -19.14
C TYR A 387 0.30 -17.58 -20.02
N GLY A 388 1.19 -18.56 -19.98
CA GLY A 388 2.35 -18.58 -20.87
C GLY A 388 1.98 -18.52 -22.35
N PRO A 389 1.00 -19.30 -22.86
CA PRO A 389 0.62 -19.26 -24.28
C PRO A 389 0.04 -17.91 -24.74
N VAL A 390 -0.63 -17.18 -23.85
CA VAL A 390 -1.18 -15.85 -24.16
C VAL A 390 -0.07 -14.83 -24.37
N PHE A 391 1.01 -14.96 -23.60
CA PHE A 391 2.15 -14.04 -23.64
C PHE A 391 3.38 -14.60 -24.37
N GLU A 392 3.23 -15.70 -25.10
CA GLU A 392 4.31 -16.44 -25.75
C GLU A 392 5.24 -15.55 -26.60
N PRO A 393 4.74 -14.64 -27.47
CA PRO A 393 5.63 -13.83 -28.29
C PRO A 393 6.59 -12.95 -27.47
N MET A 394 6.14 -12.46 -26.32
CA MET A 394 6.95 -11.65 -25.40
C MET A 394 7.87 -12.51 -24.53
N LEU A 395 7.35 -13.64 -24.02
CA LEU A 395 8.06 -14.50 -23.09
C LEU A 395 9.18 -15.28 -23.77
N SER A 396 8.94 -15.80 -24.98
CA SER A 396 9.93 -16.50 -25.81
C SER A 396 11.08 -15.58 -26.23
N SER A 397 10.81 -14.28 -26.40
CA SER A 397 11.80 -13.29 -26.83
C SER A 397 12.54 -12.60 -25.67
N SER A 398 12.15 -12.82 -24.41
CA SER A 398 12.74 -12.13 -23.25
C SER A 398 12.87 -13.02 -22.00
N PRO A 399 14.03 -13.69 -21.82
CA PRO A 399 14.35 -14.41 -20.58
C PRO A 399 14.35 -13.51 -19.33
N ALA A 400 14.69 -12.23 -19.51
CA ALA A 400 14.67 -11.23 -18.45
C ALA A 400 13.24 -10.94 -17.95
N LEU A 401 12.24 -10.96 -18.84
CA LEU A 401 10.84 -10.80 -18.46
C LEU A 401 10.35 -12.00 -17.63
N CYS A 402 10.64 -13.24 -18.03
CA CYS A 402 10.32 -14.42 -17.23
C CYS A 402 10.95 -14.34 -15.84
N THR A 403 12.23 -13.97 -15.77
CA THR A 403 12.94 -13.77 -14.49
C THR A 403 12.25 -12.71 -13.63
N ALA A 404 11.86 -11.58 -14.22
CA ALA A 404 11.14 -10.52 -13.52
C ALA A 404 9.81 -11.02 -12.96
N LEU A 405 8.98 -11.68 -13.79
CA LEU A 405 7.67 -12.23 -13.38
C LEU A 405 7.80 -13.24 -12.23
N GLN A 406 8.90 -13.99 -12.16
CA GLN A 406 9.16 -14.92 -11.05
C GLN A 406 9.65 -14.24 -9.76
N ARG A 407 10.25 -13.06 -9.87
CA ARG A 407 10.78 -12.29 -8.73
C ARG A 407 9.75 -11.32 -8.14
N VAL A 408 8.84 -10.81 -8.95
CA VAL A 408 7.76 -9.94 -8.48
C VAL A 408 6.85 -10.69 -7.51
N ALA A 409 6.61 -10.11 -6.33
CA ALA A 409 5.86 -10.72 -5.24
C ALA A 409 4.34 -10.46 -5.28
N THR A 410 3.84 -9.83 -6.35
CA THR A 410 2.44 -9.42 -6.50
C THR A 410 1.47 -10.59 -6.26
N VAL A 411 0.42 -10.30 -5.49
CA VAL A 411 -0.71 -11.19 -5.25
C VAL A 411 -2.02 -10.48 -5.59
N GLY A 412 -3.05 -11.26 -5.93
CA GLY A 412 -4.43 -10.79 -6.00
C GLY A 412 -5.26 -11.49 -4.94
N GLN A 413 -6.14 -10.78 -4.27
CA GLN A 413 -7.08 -11.33 -3.29
C GLN A 413 -8.49 -11.21 -3.86
N LEU A 414 -9.19 -12.34 -4.05
CA LEU A 414 -10.57 -12.38 -4.52
C LEU A 414 -11.49 -12.81 -3.37
N SER A 415 -12.51 -12.01 -3.09
CA SER A 415 -13.54 -12.31 -2.08
C SER A 415 -14.91 -12.26 -2.71
N LEU A 416 -15.68 -13.35 -2.60
CA LEU A 416 -17.06 -13.41 -3.06
C LEU A 416 -17.99 -13.10 -1.90
N LEU A 417 -18.63 -11.93 -1.94
CA LEU A 417 -19.48 -11.40 -0.87
C LEU A 417 -20.95 -11.42 -1.29
N ALA A 418 -21.79 -12.15 -0.56
CA ALA A 418 -23.24 -12.12 -0.77
C ALA A 418 -23.89 -11.06 0.15
N PRO A 419 -24.79 -10.21 -0.38
CA PRO A 419 -25.65 -9.37 0.44
C PRO A 419 -26.47 -10.21 1.43
N ILE A 420 -26.72 -9.66 2.62
CA ILE A 420 -27.64 -10.26 3.59
C ILE A 420 -29.02 -9.65 3.37
N ASP A 421 -30.03 -10.51 3.14
CA ASP A 421 -31.43 -10.09 3.07
C ASP A 421 -31.90 -9.60 4.44
N THR A 422 -32.18 -8.31 4.57
CA THR A 422 -32.84 -7.73 5.75
C THR A 422 -34.36 -7.81 5.55
N ASP A 423 -34.98 -8.94 5.89
CA ASP A 423 -36.43 -9.17 6.10
C ASP A 423 -37.48 -8.68 5.08
N THR A 424 -37.10 -8.08 3.95
CA THR A 424 -37.99 -7.85 2.81
C THR A 424 -37.65 -8.86 1.72
N PRO A 425 -38.44 -9.91 1.51
CA PRO A 425 -38.23 -10.83 0.41
C PRO A 425 -38.34 -10.02 -0.89
N SER A 426 -37.23 -9.83 -1.61
CA SER A 426 -37.34 -9.38 -3.00
C SER A 426 -38.06 -10.49 -3.76
N SER A 427 -39.30 -10.23 -4.17
CA SER A 427 -40.17 -11.22 -4.82
C SER A 427 -39.81 -11.45 -6.29
N SER A 428 -38.61 -11.07 -6.74
CA SER A 428 -38.19 -11.13 -8.13
C SER A 428 -36.76 -11.68 -8.26
N PRO A 429 -36.55 -12.78 -9.01
CA PRO A 429 -35.22 -13.34 -9.33
C PRO A 429 -34.27 -12.39 -10.10
N SER A 430 -34.73 -11.19 -10.45
CA SER A 430 -33.97 -10.23 -11.26
C SER A 430 -33.20 -9.17 -10.47
N ASP A 431 -33.45 -9.00 -9.16
CA ASP A 431 -32.88 -7.90 -8.38
C ASP A 431 -31.34 -8.01 -8.19
N GLU A 432 -30.59 -7.08 -8.79
CA GLU A 432 -29.13 -6.98 -8.63
C GLU A 432 -28.71 -6.77 -7.18
N ALA A 433 -29.51 -6.10 -6.36
CA ALA A 433 -29.19 -5.85 -4.95
C ALA A 433 -29.13 -7.14 -4.11
N SER A 434 -29.63 -8.24 -4.65
CA SER A 434 -29.58 -9.57 -4.05
C SER A 434 -28.44 -10.46 -4.60
N ARG A 435 -27.63 -9.94 -5.54
CA ARG A 435 -26.55 -10.69 -6.19
C ARG A 435 -25.21 -10.54 -5.45
N PRO A 436 -24.36 -11.58 -5.43
CA PRO A 436 -23.03 -11.46 -4.87
C PRO A 436 -22.13 -10.46 -5.60
N LEU A 437 -21.12 -9.96 -4.90
CA LEU A 437 -20.02 -9.15 -5.42
C LEU A 437 -18.73 -9.96 -5.40
N CYS A 438 -18.01 -10.00 -6.52
CA CYS A 438 -16.62 -10.44 -6.56
C CYS A 438 -15.74 -9.20 -6.32
N ILE A 439 -15.11 -9.14 -5.16
CA ILE A 439 -14.16 -8.08 -4.79
C ILE A 439 -12.76 -8.57 -5.08
N ALA A 440 -12.07 -7.93 -6.01
CA ALA A 440 -10.64 -8.11 -6.25
C ALA A 440 -9.85 -6.99 -5.56
N ASN A 441 -8.82 -7.34 -4.81
CA ASN A 441 -7.89 -6.41 -4.18
C ASN A 441 -6.45 -6.79 -4.56
N THR A 442 -5.61 -5.83 -4.92
CA THR A 442 -4.21 -6.07 -5.26
C THR A 442 -3.30 -4.89 -4.95
N HIS A 443 -2.00 -5.16 -4.92
CA HIS A 443 -0.92 -4.17 -4.91
C HIS A 443 0.08 -4.57 -6.00
N LEU A 444 0.07 -3.83 -7.11
CA LEU A 444 0.90 -4.12 -8.29
C LEU A 444 2.35 -3.69 -8.09
N PHE A 445 3.22 -4.16 -9.00
CA PHE A 445 4.65 -3.90 -8.92
C PHE A 445 5.00 -2.41 -9.09
N PHE A 446 5.73 -1.86 -8.13
CA PHE A 446 6.00 -0.43 -7.98
C PHE A 446 6.94 0.18 -9.03
N HIS A 447 7.82 -0.62 -9.65
CA HIS A 447 8.90 -0.07 -10.45
C HIS A 447 8.37 0.72 -11.67
N TYR A 448 8.72 2.00 -11.79
CA TYR A 448 8.19 2.89 -12.82
C TYR A 448 8.41 2.33 -14.24
N ALA A 449 9.60 1.77 -14.52
CA ALA A 449 9.97 1.17 -15.81
C ALA A 449 9.25 -0.15 -16.17
N ALA A 450 8.34 -0.65 -15.33
CA ALA A 450 7.68 -1.95 -15.52
C ALA A 450 6.15 -1.88 -15.79
N PRO A 451 5.63 -0.95 -16.62
CA PRO A 451 4.18 -0.85 -16.85
C PRO A 451 3.63 -2.08 -17.60
N HIS A 452 4.41 -2.69 -18.48
CA HIS A 452 4.08 -3.97 -19.12
C HIS A 452 3.78 -5.10 -18.12
N ILE A 453 4.59 -5.26 -17.05
CA ILE A 453 4.34 -6.28 -16.01
C ILE A 453 3.02 -6.00 -15.30
N ARG A 454 2.75 -4.72 -14.97
CA ARG A 454 1.48 -4.32 -14.36
C ARG A 454 0.30 -4.64 -15.27
N THR A 455 0.40 -4.34 -16.56
CA THR A 455 -0.62 -4.67 -17.57
C THR A 455 -0.88 -6.18 -17.64
N MET A 456 0.17 -7.01 -17.66
CA MET A 456 0.05 -8.48 -17.62
C MET A 456 -0.66 -8.97 -16.36
N HIS A 457 -0.28 -8.43 -15.19
CA HIS A 457 -0.89 -8.80 -13.90
C HIS A 457 -2.35 -8.36 -13.80
N VAL A 458 -2.71 -7.16 -14.26
CA VAL A 458 -4.11 -6.70 -14.32
C VAL A 458 -4.94 -7.64 -15.17
N TRP A 459 -4.48 -7.96 -16.39
CA TRP A 459 -5.20 -8.88 -17.26
C TRP A 459 -5.42 -10.24 -16.58
N ALA A 460 -4.36 -10.80 -15.98
CA ALA A 460 -4.43 -12.09 -15.30
C ALA A 460 -5.41 -12.08 -14.11
N ILE A 461 -5.37 -11.04 -13.25
CA ILE A 461 -6.28 -10.95 -12.10
C ILE A 461 -7.73 -10.82 -12.57
N ILE A 462 -8.01 -10.01 -13.60
CA ILE A 462 -9.38 -9.90 -14.13
C ILE A 462 -9.87 -11.23 -14.70
N LYS A 463 -9.02 -11.98 -15.44
CA LYS A 463 -9.39 -13.31 -15.93
C LYS A 463 -9.67 -14.29 -14.79
N GLU A 464 -8.81 -14.34 -13.77
CA GLU A 464 -9.03 -15.17 -12.58
C GLU A 464 -10.30 -14.76 -11.81
N ALA A 465 -10.59 -13.46 -11.71
CA ALA A 465 -11.80 -12.95 -11.07
C ALA A 465 -13.07 -13.32 -11.85
N CYS A 466 -13.03 -13.26 -13.18
CA CYS A 466 -14.11 -13.71 -14.04
C CYS A 466 -14.31 -15.22 -13.97
N ASP A 467 -13.24 -16.02 -13.96
CA ASP A 467 -13.29 -17.48 -13.78
C ASP A 467 -13.92 -17.82 -12.40
N PHE A 468 -13.52 -17.10 -11.36
CA PHE A 468 -14.05 -17.26 -10.01
C PHE A 468 -15.52 -16.87 -9.90
N ALA A 469 -15.93 -15.77 -10.54
CA ALA A 469 -17.32 -15.34 -10.62
C ALA A 469 -18.19 -16.31 -11.46
N ALA A 470 -17.66 -16.81 -12.58
CA ALA A 470 -18.34 -17.79 -13.43
C ALA A 470 -18.52 -19.14 -12.75
N ALA A 471 -17.55 -19.56 -11.94
CA ALA A 471 -17.69 -20.75 -11.10
C ALA A 471 -18.90 -20.63 -10.14
N ALA A 472 -19.23 -19.43 -9.66
CA ALA A 472 -20.42 -19.17 -8.85
C ALA A 472 -21.73 -19.09 -9.67
N GLY A 473 -21.66 -18.91 -10.98
CA GLY A 473 -22.80 -18.81 -11.90
C GLY A 473 -23.14 -20.10 -12.65
N GLY A 474 -22.50 -21.24 -12.33
CA GLY A 474 -22.80 -22.53 -12.95
C GLY A 474 -21.61 -23.47 -13.18
N GLY A 475 -20.37 -23.05 -12.88
CA GLY A 475 -19.17 -23.87 -13.11
C GLY A 475 -18.77 -24.81 -11.96
N ASP A 476 -18.89 -24.35 -10.72
CA ASP A 476 -18.58 -25.13 -9.51
C ASP A 476 -19.87 -25.34 -8.72
N VAL A 477 -20.29 -26.58 -8.54
CA VAL A 477 -21.57 -26.93 -7.92
C VAL A 477 -21.68 -26.42 -6.47
N ALA A 478 -20.60 -26.50 -5.70
CA ALA A 478 -20.59 -26.07 -4.30
C ALA A 478 -20.66 -24.54 -4.21
N LEU A 479 -19.84 -23.85 -5.02
CA LEU A 479 -19.82 -22.39 -5.04
C LEU A 479 -21.12 -21.82 -5.62
N THR A 480 -21.65 -22.43 -6.67
CA THR A 480 -22.94 -22.07 -7.29
C THR A 480 -24.07 -22.21 -6.28
N SER A 481 -24.09 -23.31 -5.52
CA SER A 481 -25.06 -23.50 -4.43
C SER A 481 -24.95 -22.40 -3.38
N ALA A 482 -23.73 -22.06 -2.93
CA ALA A 482 -23.48 -21.00 -1.96
C ALA A 482 -23.90 -19.60 -2.46
N ALA A 483 -23.73 -19.33 -3.76
CA ALA A 483 -24.13 -18.10 -4.44
C ALA A 483 -25.62 -18.06 -4.83
N GLY A 484 -26.37 -19.14 -4.60
CA GLY A 484 -27.77 -19.27 -5.02
C GLY A 484 -27.97 -19.22 -6.53
N GLY A 485 -26.98 -19.67 -7.31
CA GLY A 485 -27.00 -19.64 -8.78
C GLY A 485 -26.85 -18.25 -9.41
N LYS A 486 -26.49 -17.22 -8.62
CA LYS A 486 -26.39 -15.84 -9.10
C LYS A 486 -24.99 -15.51 -9.59
N TYR A 487 -24.89 -14.92 -10.78
CA TYR A 487 -23.61 -14.47 -11.34
C TYR A 487 -23.14 -13.15 -10.68
N PRO A 488 -21.97 -13.12 -10.04
CA PRO A 488 -21.50 -11.94 -9.29
C PRO A 488 -21.11 -10.76 -10.18
N ALA A 489 -21.24 -9.53 -9.69
CA ALA A 489 -20.64 -8.35 -10.33
C ALA A 489 -19.19 -8.17 -9.85
N LEU A 490 -18.32 -7.62 -10.70
CA LEU A 490 -16.90 -7.41 -10.35
C LEU A 490 -16.63 -5.98 -9.85
N ILE A 491 -15.88 -5.88 -8.76
CA ILE A 491 -15.21 -4.67 -8.30
C ILE A 491 -13.72 -4.97 -8.16
N PHE A 492 -12.87 -4.11 -8.71
CA PHE A 492 -11.42 -4.26 -8.70
C PHE A 492 -10.77 -3.05 -8.02
N CYS A 493 -10.24 -3.26 -6.82
CA CYS A 493 -9.60 -2.27 -5.98
C CYS A 493 -8.10 -2.51 -5.90
N GLY A 494 -7.34 -1.46 -5.60
CA GLY A 494 -5.94 -1.63 -5.27
C GLY A 494 -5.07 -0.42 -5.53
N ASP A 495 -3.85 -0.54 -5.04
CA ASP A 495 -2.71 0.25 -5.50
C ASP A 495 -2.18 -0.38 -6.78
N LEU A 496 -2.41 0.30 -7.90
CA LEU A 496 -2.01 -0.18 -9.21
C LEU A 496 -0.63 0.29 -9.62
N ASN A 497 0.05 1.14 -8.83
CA ASN A 497 1.36 1.71 -9.18
C ASN A 497 1.43 2.22 -10.64
N SER A 498 0.31 2.76 -11.13
CA SER A 498 0.09 3.19 -12.52
C SER A 498 -0.54 4.57 -12.51
N ASP A 499 0.30 5.62 -12.47
CA ASP A 499 -0.15 7.00 -12.55
C ASP A 499 -0.40 7.48 -13.98
N LEU A 500 -0.93 8.70 -14.09
CA LEU A 500 -1.25 9.35 -15.36
C LEU A 500 -0.25 10.44 -15.76
N ASN A 501 0.90 10.54 -15.07
CA ASN A 501 1.86 11.63 -15.24
C ASN A 501 2.58 11.54 -16.61
N ASP A 502 2.89 10.32 -17.05
CA ASP A 502 3.62 10.05 -18.30
C ASP A 502 2.72 9.60 -19.47
N GLY A 503 1.40 9.72 -19.29
CA GLY A 503 0.37 9.22 -20.22
C GLY A 503 -0.53 8.19 -19.56
N ILE A 504 -1.46 7.60 -20.31
CA ILE A 504 -2.33 6.53 -19.80
C ILE A 504 -1.55 5.21 -19.84
N PRO A 505 -1.30 4.55 -18.69
CA PRO A 505 -0.68 3.23 -18.68
C PRO A 505 -1.61 2.18 -19.28
N GLY A 506 -1.03 1.16 -19.89
CA GLY A 506 -1.72 0.01 -20.48
C GLY A 506 -2.64 -0.70 -19.49
N ALA A 507 -2.28 -0.76 -18.21
CA ALA A 507 -3.14 -1.28 -17.16
C ALA A 507 -4.47 -0.50 -17.04
N ILE A 508 -4.39 0.83 -17.05
CA ILE A 508 -5.55 1.74 -16.96
C ILE A 508 -6.35 1.72 -18.25
N GLN A 509 -5.67 1.73 -19.40
CA GLN A 509 -6.29 1.63 -20.73
C GLN A 509 -7.07 0.32 -20.87
N LEU A 510 -6.45 -0.81 -20.51
CA LEU A 510 -7.04 -2.14 -20.60
C LEU A 510 -8.29 -2.25 -19.72
N LEU A 511 -8.25 -1.75 -18.48
CA LEU A 511 -9.41 -1.71 -17.60
C LEU A 511 -10.53 -0.85 -18.20
N SER A 512 -10.20 0.35 -18.70
CA SER A 512 -11.19 1.33 -19.19
C SER A 512 -11.84 0.94 -20.51
N GLN A 513 -11.08 0.37 -21.45
CA GLN A 513 -11.55 0.07 -22.80
C GLN A 513 -11.91 -1.41 -22.99
N GLY A 514 -11.50 -2.27 -22.05
CA GLY A 514 -11.61 -3.72 -22.18
C GLY A 514 -10.66 -4.33 -23.21
N ASN A 515 -9.85 -3.53 -23.91
CA ASN A 515 -8.87 -4.01 -24.88
C ASN A 515 -7.57 -3.18 -24.83
N LEU A 516 -6.48 -3.78 -25.31
CA LEU A 516 -5.19 -3.12 -25.44
C LEU A 516 -4.46 -3.66 -26.68
N SER A 517 -3.97 -2.76 -27.54
CA SER A 517 -3.26 -3.16 -28.76
C SER A 517 -1.84 -3.67 -28.50
N SER A 518 -1.37 -4.60 -29.34
CA SER A 518 0.01 -5.06 -29.44
C SER A 518 1.01 -3.94 -29.77
N THR A 519 0.54 -2.80 -30.29
CA THR A 519 1.36 -1.62 -30.58
C THR A 519 1.40 -0.60 -29.45
N TYR A 520 0.73 -0.87 -28.32
CA TYR A 520 0.65 0.08 -27.21
C TYR A 520 2.03 0.37 -26.59
N TRP A 521 2.20 1.61 -26.14
CA TRP A 521 3.52 2.14 -25.77
C TRP A 521 4.15 1.44 -24.56
N ASP A 522 3.32 0.97 -23.62
CA ASP A 522 3.73 0.18 -22.45
C ASP A 522 4.61 -1.00 -22.82
N TRP A 523 4.25 -1.72 -23.90
CA TRP A 523 4.98 -2.89 -24.34
C TRP A 523 6.39 -2.51 -24.77
N ALA A 524 6.52 -1.48 -25.59
CA ALA A 524 7.80 -1.00 -26.07
C ALA A 524 8.66 -0.40 -24.95
N PHE A 525 8.05 0.32 -24.00
CA PHE A 525 8.75 0.91 -22.87
C PHE A 525 9.27 -0.16 -21.90
N GLY A 526 8.45 -1.19 -21.65
CA GLY A 526 8.76 -2.30 -20.79
C GLY A 526 9.99 -3.11 -21.19
N ILE A 527 10.36 -3.15 -22.47
CA ILE A 527 11.57 -3.83 -22.98
C ILE A 527 12.85 -3.31 -22.31
N ASN A 528 12.86 -2.04 -21.92
CA ASN A 528 14.01 -1.43 -21.26
C ASN A 528 14.15 -1.86 -19.80
N PHE A 529 13.12 -2.47 -19.21
CA PHE A 529 13.20 -2.99 -17.86
C PHE A 529 14.20 -4.16 -17.80
N LYS A 530 15.19 -4.02 -16.93
CA LYS A 530 16.11 -5.10 -16.58
C LYS A 530 16.07 -5.28 -15.07
N TRP A 531 15.83 -6.50 -14.64
CA TRP A 531 16.05 -6.85 -13.23
C TRP A 531 17.55 -6.79 -12.97
N GLN A 532 18.02 -5.84 -12.15
CA GLN A 532 19.46 -5.71 -11.87
C GLN A 532 19.98 -7.02 -11.26
N LYS A 533 20.96 -7.63 -11.93
CA LYS A 533 21.82 -8.69 -11.42
C LYS A 533 23.01 -7.97 -10.82
N ASP A 534 23.08 -7.81 -9.51
CA ASP A 534 24.30 -7.49 -8.76
C ASP A 534 23.93 -7.59 -7.28
N GLU A 535 24.02 -8.80 -6.68
CA GLU A 535 24.25 -8.96 -5.24
C GLU A 535 24.42 -10.39 -4.68
N GLU A 536 24.59 -11.44 -5.51
CA GLU A 536 24.76 -12.80 -4.98
C GLU A 536 25.99 -13.58 -5.50
N GLU A 537 26.90 -12.96 -6.27
CA GLU A 537 28.13 -13.62 -6.74
C GLU A 537 29.45 -13.12 -6.10
N GLN A 538 29.38 -12.43 -4.96
CA GLN A 538 30.55 -12.23 -4.08
C GLN A 538 30.20 -12.54 -2.64
N GLY A 539 30.37 -13.80 -2.26
CA GLY A 539 30.18 -14.21 -0.87
C GLY A 539 29.98 -15.70 -0.64
N ASP A 540 30.59 -16.59 -1.44
CA ASP A 540 30.73 -17.99 -1.02
C ASP A 540 32.05 -18.58 -1.53
N ASP A 541 33.13 -18.22 -0.84
CA ASP A 541 34.30 -19.08 -0.71
C ASP A 541 34.63 -19.13 0.78
N GLY A 542 33.89 -19.98 1.52
CA GLY A 542 34.22 -20.20 2.92
C GLY A 542 33.24 -21.04 3.73
N LYS A 543 33.13 -22.34 3.41
CA LYS A 543 33.48 -23.44 4.33
C LYS A 543 32.97 -24.79 3.81
N ASP A 544 33.91 -25.60 3.32
CA ASP A 544 33.85 -27.04 3.56
C ASP A 544 35.22 -27.49 4.07
N SER A 545 35.32 -27.67 5.39
CA SER A 545 36.39 -28.45 6.00
C SER A 545 35.86 -29.14 7.26
N THR A 546 35.17 -30.26 7.05
CA THR A 546 35.18 -31.38 7.99
C THR A 546 36.13 -32.44 7.48
N GLY A 547 37.12 -32.79 8.31
CA GLY A 547 37.66 -34.14 8.37
C GLY A 547 38.90 -34.45 7.53
N GLY A 548 40.04 -34.48 8.22
CA GLY A 548 40.89 -35.68 8.19
C GLY A 548 42.01 -35.75 7.18
N GLY A 549 43.24 -35.82 7.70
CA GLY A 549 44.24 -36.76 7.21
C GLY A 549 45.37 -36.20 6.35
N GLY A 550 46.52 -35.99 7.00
CA GLY A 550 47.79 -36.58 6.55
C GLY A 550 48.53 -35.93 5.36
N GLY A 551 49.77 -35.54 5.63
CA GLY A 551 50.86 -35.86 4.71
C GLY A 551 51.43 -34.72 3.87
N ALA A 552 52.52 -34.15 4.39
CA ALA A 552 53.80 -34.01 3.72
C ALA A 552 53.98 -33.03 2.52
N CYS A 553 54.89 -32.08 2.78
CA CYS A 553 56.11 -31.77 2.01
C CYS A 553 56.07 -30.69 0.91
N GLY A 554 57.10 -29.83 0.94
CA GLY A 554 57.63 -29.10 -0.22
C GLY A 554 57.32 -27.60 -0.25
N ASP A 555 58.01 -26.73 0.50
CA ASP A 555 59.38 -26.23 0.29
C ASP A 555 59.48 -25.04 -0.70
N LYS A 556 60.18 -23.98 -0.24
CA LYS A 556 60.79 -22.85 -0.97
C LYS A 556 59.85 -21.84 -1.67
N THR A 557 60.01 -20.51 -1.60
CA THR A 557 61.13 -19.67 -1.12
C THR A 557 60.71 -18.19 -1.11
N LYS A 558 61.08 -17.49 -0.02
CA LYS A 558 61.87 -16.23 0.05
C LYS A 558 61.55 -15.05 -0.88
N ASN A 559 61.16 -13.91 -0.30
CA ASN A 559 62.04 -12.76 0.05
C ASN A 559 61.16 -11.51 0.30
N ASN A 560 61.11 -11.00 1.54
CA ASN A 560 61.96 -9.93 2.12
C ASN A 560 61.71 -8.52 1.55
N SER A 561 61.06 -7.65 2.34
CA SER A 561 61.65 -6.40 2.85
C SER A 561 60.65 -5.56 3.68
N THR A 562 60.91 -5.49 4.98
CA THR A 562 60.56 -4.42 5.94
C THR A 562 61.51 -3.20 5.74
N PRO A 563 61.37 -2.01 6.40
CA PRO A 563 60.90 -1.71 7.78
C PRO A 563 59.84 -0.57 7.86
N GLY A 564 59.01 -0.40 8.91
CA GLY A 564 59.31 0.01 10.31
C GLY A 564 59.59 1.53 10.40
N PRO A 565 59.27 2.30 11.49
CA PRO A 565 58.91 1.90 12.86
C PRO A 565 57.67 2.66 13.46
N GLU A 566 56.90 2.04 14.37
CA GLU A 566 56.87 2.20 15.85
C GLU A 566 56.52 3.58 16.43
N ILE A 567 55.56 3.56 17.38
CA ILE A 567 55.62 4.02 18.80
C ILE A 567 54.17 3.85 19.32
N ALA A 568 53.82 2.79 20.05
CA ALA A 568 53.90 2.63 21.53
C ALA A 568 53.05 3.69 22.28
N SER A 569 52.24 3.39 23.31
CA SER A 569 51.91 2.16 24.03
C SER A 569 50.86 2.48 25.11
N ASN A 570 50.17 1.44 25.57
CA ASN A 570 49.79 1.18 26.99
C ASN A 570 48.60 1.93 27.63
N THR A 571 47.43 1.27 27.79
CA THR A 571 46.94 0.39 28.92
C THR A 571 46.28 1.23 30.04
N GLU A 572 45.15 0.88 30.68
CA GLU A 572 44.51 -0.41 30.95
C GLU A 572 43.07 -0.22 31.51
N GLN A 573 42.18 -1.17 31.17
CA GLN A 573 41.10 -1.83 31.98
C GLN A 573 40.10 -1.04 32.86
N SER A 574 38.79 -1.24 32.61
CA SER A 574 37.97 -2.20 33.40
C SER A 574 36.55 -2.41 32.83
N ASN A 575 36.00 -3.60 33.10
CA ASN A 575 34.84 -4.25 32.48
C ASN A 575 33.45 -3.71 32.89
N GLY A 576 32.50 -3.73 31.95
CA GLY A 576 31.06 -3.65 32.20
C GLY A 576 30.26 -4.30 31.06
N VAL A 577 29.68 -5.47 31.33
CA VAL A 577 28.90 -6.27 30.37
C VAL A 577 27.50 -5.70 30.22
N THR A 578 27.15 -5.20 29.04
CA THR A 578 25.78 -4.96 28.57
C THR A 578 25.61 -5.61 27.20
N GLY A 579 24.86 -6.72 27.14
CA GLY A 579 24.52 -7.40 25.89
C GLY A 579 23.51 -6.59 25.08
N SER A 580 24.00 -5.97 24.01
CA SER A 580 23.20 -5.32 22.98
C SER A 580 22.67 -6.37 22.00
N ILE A 581 21.36 -6.36 21.76
CA ILE A 581 20.69 -7.11 20.69
C ILE A 581 20.83 -6.26 19.42
N HIS A 582 21.94 -6.44 18.71
CA HIS A 582 22.15 -5.84 17.39
C HIS A 582 22.83 -6.89 16.50
N SER A 583 22.05 -7.83 15.94
CA SER A 583 22.53 -8.68 14.84
C SER A 583 21.39 -9.43 14.14
N VAL A 584 20.40 -8.75 13.58
CA VAL A 584 19.63 -9.29 12.45
C VAL A 584 19.17 -8.08 11.63
N ILE A 585 19.65 -7.99 10.38
CA ILE A 585 19.32 -7.09 9.27
C ILE A 585 20.66 -6.63 8.68
N SER A 586 21.18 -7.44 7.78
CA SER A 586 22.24 -7.07 6.85
C SER A 586 21.96 -7.81 5.56
N GLY A 587 21.53 -7.08 4.53
CA GLY A 587 21.29 -7.64 3.20
C GLY A 587 20.11 -7.01 2.46
N ILE A 588 20.11 -5.68 2.33
CA ILE A 588 19.37 -4.96 1.28
C ILE A 588 20.28 -3.80 0.86
N ASN A 589 20.55 -3.62 -0.43
CA ASN A 589 21.26 -2.45 -0.94
C ASN A 589 20.38 -1.19 -0.82
N GLU A 590 20.44 -0.52 0.33
CA GLU A 590 19.50 0.51 0.78
C GLU A 590 19.44 1.76 -0.10
N GLY A 591 20.47 2.06 -0.90
CA GLY A 591 20.50 3.25 -1.77
C GLY A 591 19.80 3.08 -3.14
N GLY A 592 19.77 1.86 -3.68
CA GLY A 592 19.32 1.62 -5.07
C GLY A 592 17.82 1.40 -5.23
N GLU A 593 17.12 0.90 -4.20
CA GLU A 593 15.66 0.69 -4.25
C GLU A 593 14.88 2.00 -4.13
N VAL A 594 15.38 2.94 -3.31
CA VAL A 594 14.75 4.26 -3.14
C VAL A 594 14.86 5.12 -4.39
N GLN A 595 15.99 5.06 -5.11
CA GLN A 595 16.15 5.75 -6.38
C GLN A 595 15.23 5.18 -7.49
N LYS A 596 14.82 3.91 -7.39
CA LYS A 596 13.83 3.28 -8.30
C LYS A 596 12.38 3.67 -7.98
N MET A 597 12.12 4.17 -6.77
CA MET A 597 10.82 4.69 -6.32
C MET A 597 10.65 6.19 -6.63
N LEU A 598 11.74 6.96 -6.58
CA LEU A 598 11.72 8.40 -6.83
C LEU A 598 11.81 8.73 -8.32
N HIS A 599 10.84 9.50 -8.84
CA HIS A 599 10.81 9.94 -10.24
C HIS A 599 11.87 11.01 -10.60
N THR A 600 12.69 11.45 -9.64
CA THR A 600 13.51 12.68 -9.75
C THR A 600 14.91 12.48 -10.34
N ASP A 601 15.46 11.26 -10.29
CA ASP A 601 16.84 10.96 -10.73
C ASP A 601 16.92 10.17 -12.04
N VAL A 602 15.77 9.89 -12.65
CA VAL A 602 15.74 9.17 -13.92
C VAL A 602 15.84 10.21 -15.03
N ASP A 603 17.04 10.33 -15.62
CA ASP A 603 17.16 10.93 -16.95
C ASP A 603 16.07 10.28 -17.81
N HIS A 604 15.14 11.08 -18.34
CA HIS A 604 14.19 10.63 -19.35
C HIS A 604 14.95 10.31 -20.65
N LEU A 605 15.80 9.27 -20.61
CA LEU A 605 16.50 8.69 -21.74
C LEU A 605 15.46 7.98 -22.59
N CYS A 606 14.70 8.75 -23.35
CA CYS A 606 14.00 8.25 -24.50
C CYS A 606 15.05 8.07 -25.61
N PRO A 607 15.17 6.87 -26.22
CA PRO A 607 16.20 6.59 -27.21
C PRO A 607 16.07 7.56 -28.40
N SER A 608 17.07 8.43 -28.54
CA SER A 608 17.20 9.40 -29.62
C SER A 608 17.68 8.71 -30.89
N SER A 609 16.86 7.82 -31.47
CA SER A 609 16.88 7.30 -32.84
C SER A 609 15.98 6.06 -32.90
N PRO A 610 15.32 5.76 -34.04
CA PRO A 610 15.01 4.36 -34.34
C PRO A 610 16.36 3.64 -34.39
N ARG A 611 16.70 2.93 -33.32
CA ARG A 611 17.83 1.99 -33.36
C ARG A 611 17.55 1.01 -34.51
N SER A 612 18.63 0.55 -35.13
CA SER A 612 18.65 -0.51 -36.13
C SER A 612 17.61 -1.62 -35.85
N PRO A 613 17.07 -2.31 -36.86
CA PRO A 613 15.93 -3.24 -36.77
C PRO A 613 16.17 -4.54 -35.96
N ALA A 614 17.10 -4.55 -35.00
CA ALA A 614 17.37 -5.68 -34.13
C ALA A 614 16.61 -5.52 -32.81
N GLU A 615 15.73 -6.50 -32.54
CA GLU A 615 14.94 -6.78 -31.34
C GLU A 615 13.74 -5.85 -31.05
N LYS A 616 12.70 -5.95 -31.87
CA LYS A 616 11.33 -5.68 -31.41
C LYS A 616 10.83 -6.90 -30.63
N VAL A 617 10.62 -6.77 -29.32
CA VAL A 617 9.74 -7.72 -28.61
C VAL A 617 8.32 -7.45 -29.10
N PRO A 618 7.59 -8.47 -29.61
CA PRO A 618 6.23 -8.28 -30.10
C PRO A 618 5.32 -7.95 -28.92
N GLY A 619 4.67 -6.79 -28.90
CA GLY A 619 3.57 -6.56 -27.96
C GLY A 619 2.38 -7.46 -28.30
N ILE A 620 1.41 -7.52 -27.40
CA ILE A 620 0.27 -8.46 -27.51
C ILE A 620 -1.04 -7.71 -27.46
N ASP A 621 -1.98 -8.11 -28.32
CA ASP A 621 -3.37 -7.67 -28.25
C ASP A 621 -4.05 -8.39 -27.08
N LEU A 622 -4.57 -7.62 -26.13
CA LEU A 622 -5.28 -8.13 -24.95
C LEU A 622 -6.74 -7.73 -25.00
N GLU A 623 -7.60 -8.62 -24.51
CA GLU A 623 -9.03 -8.39 -24.35
C GLU A 623 -9.52 -8.91 -23.00
N LEU A 624 -10.31 -8.08 -22.32
CA LEU A 624 -11.09 -8.39 -21.13
C LEU A 624 -12.53 -8.74 -21.54
N PRO A 625 -13.24 -9.59 -20.77
CA PRO A 625 -14.63 -9.93 -21.08
C PRO A 625 -15.59 -8.74 -21.12
N PHE A 626 -15.24 -7.65 -20.44
CA PHE A 626 -15.95 -6.38 -20.42
C PHE A 626 -14.99 -5.28 -19.93
N ALA A 627 -15.30 -4.03 -20.30
CA ALA A 627 -14.65 -2.85 -19.74
C ALA A 627 -15.15 -2.57 -18.31
N LEU A 628 -14.27 -2.00 -17.49
CA LEU A 628 -14.56 -1.48 -16.16
C LEU A 628 -14.52 0.06 -16.19
N ALA A 629 -15.25 0.70 -15.28
CA ALA A 629 -15.16 2.15 -15.08
C ALA A 629 -14.47 2.46 -13.75
N ALA A 630 -13.62 3.47 -13.73
CA ALA A 630 -13.07 4.01 -12.50
C ALA A 630 -14.16 4.81 -11.77
N ALA A 631 -14.37 4.54 -10.49
CA ALA A 631 -15.45 5.15 -9.70
C ALA A 631 -15.34 6.69 -9.68
N ASP A 632 -14.13 7.24 -9.67
CA ASP A 632 -13.88 8.68 -9.70
C ASP A 632 -13.76 9.29 -11.10
N ASN A 633 -13.95 8.48 -12.16
CA ASN A 633 -13.72 8.86 -13.55
C ASN A 633 -12.31 9.44 -13.81
N LEU A 634 -11.30 8.96 -13.09
CA LEU A 634 -9.90 9.40 -13.18
C LEU A 634 -9.75 10.91 -12.93
N ARG A 635 -10.56 11.46 -12.02
CA ARG A 635 -10.58 12.89 -11.69
C ARG A 635 -9.64 13.25 -10.55
N SER A 636 -9.34 12.30 -9.66
CA SER A 636 -8.40 12.53 -8.57
C SER A 636 -7.01 12.71 -9.15
N ASN A 637 -6.31 13.77 -8.73
CA ASN A 637 -4.98 14.05 -9.26
C ASN A 637 -3.86 13.35 -8.49
N VAL A 638 -4.14 12.98 -7.24
CA VAL A 638 -3.15 12.49 -6.27
C VAL A 638 -3.85 11.54 -5.32
N THR A 639 -3.28 10.34 -5.17
CA THR A 639 -3.55 9.44 -4.05
C THR A 639 -2.28 9.04 -3.32
N ASN A 640 -1.10 9.18 -3.92
CA ASN A 640 0.21 9.12 -3.25
C ASN A 640 0.91 10.48 -3.30
N TYR A 641 1.43 10.98 -2.17
CA TYR A 641 2.05 12.30 -2.09
C TYR A 641 3.28 12.35 -1.17
N VAL A 642 4.45 12.17 -1.77
CA VAL A 642 5.75 12.21 -1.08
C VAL A 642 6.67 13.27 -1.67
N ARG A 643 7.81 13.50 -1.03
CA ARG A 643 8.80 14.41 -1.58
C ARG A 643 9.39 13.81 -2.87
N GLY A 644 9.28 14.55 -3.96
CA GLY A 644 9.82 14.13 -5.26
C GLY A 644 8.89 13.25 -6.09
N TYR A 645 7.69 12.93 -5.60
CA TYR A 645 6.68 12.20 -6.37
C TYR A 645 5.25 12.51 -5.91
N GLU A 646 4.35 12.74 -6.86
CA GLU A 646 2.91 12.78 -6.62
C GLU A 646 2.18 12.08 -7.78
N GLY A 647 1.15 11.28 -7.48
CA GLY A 647 0.44 10.53 -8.52
C GLY A 647 -0.86 9.89 -8.05
N LEU A 648 -1.73 9.61 -9.01
CA LEU A 648 -2.93 8.79 -8.83
C LEU A 648 -2.53 7.32 -8.99
N LEU A 649 -2.44 6.59 -7.88
CA LEU A 649 -2.03 5.18 -7.86
C LEU A 649 -3.13 4.23 -7.43
N ASP A 650 -4.11 4.73 -6.68
CA ASP A 650 -5.13 3.94 -6.00
C ASP A 650 -6.48 4.10 -6.69
N TYR A 651 -7.15 2.98 -6.94
CA TYR A 651 -8.36 2.97 -7.76
C TYR A 651 -9.45 2.05 -7.21
N VAL A 652 -10.70 2.46 -7.40
CA VAL A 652 -11.87 1.59 -7.33
C VAL A 652 -12.45 1.47 -8.74
N TRP A 653 -12.33 0.29 -9.34
CA TRP A 653 -12.93 -0.04 -10.63
C TRP A 653 -14.20 -0.86 -10.41
N TYR A 654 -15.26 -0.59 -11.17
CA TYR A 654 -16.53 -1.30 -11.06
C TYR A 654 -17.06 -1.70 -12.44
N GLN A 655 -17.89 -2.74 -12.48
CA GLN A 655 -18.55 -3.19 -13.70
C GLN A 655 -19.77 -2.32 -14.04
N PRO A 656 -19.71 -1.50 -15.12
CA PRO A 656 -20.81 -0.62 -15.50
C PRO A 656 -22.05 -1.41 -15.90
N GLY A 657 -23.23 -0.82 -15.70
CA GLY A 657 -24.53 -1.45 -15.99
C GLY A 657 -25.00 -2.47 -14.95
N ARG A 658 -24.12 -2.86 -14.00
CA ARG A 658 -24.48 -3.65 -12.82
C ARG A 658 -24.38 -2.85 -11.53
N LEU A 659 -23.43 -1.92 -11.52
CA LEU A 659 -23.19 -1.00 -10.42
C LEU A 659 -23.17 0.43 -10.97
N GLU A 660 -23.56 1.37 -10.12
CA GLU A 660 -23.55 2.80 -10.37
C GLU A 660 -22.83 3.52 -9.24
N VAL A 661 -22.11 4.61 -9.56
CA VAL A 661 -21.49 5.48 -8.57
C VAL A 661 -22.51 6.53 -8.15
N GLU A 662 -22.91 6.54 -6.88
CA GLU A 662 -23.77 7.59 -6.35
C GLU A 662 -22.97 8.85 -6.01
N ARG A 663 -21.79 8.67 -5.40
CA ARG A 663 -20.83 9.74 -5.16
C ARG A 663 -19.44 9.22 -4.82
N ILE A 664 -18.46 10.09 -5.01
CA ILE A 664 -17.10 9.93 -4.50
C ILE A 664 -16.88 10.90 -3.36
N ILE A 665 -16.23 10.44 -2.29
CA ILE A 665 -15.78 11.30 -1.20
C ILE A 665 -14.45 11.90 -1.63
N PRO A 666 -14.38 13.23 -1.90
CA PRO A 666 -13.20 13.83 -2.48
C PRO A 666 -11.94 13.56 -1.68
N VAL A 667 -10.85 13.27 -2.39
CA VAL A 667 -9.51 13.26 -1.81
C VAL A 667 -9.07 14.72 -1.61
N PRO A 668 -8.50 15.10 -0.45
CA PRO A 668 -8.01 16.46 -0.25
C PRO A 668 -6.92 16.81 -1.28
N PRO A 669 -6.95 18.02 -1.86
CA PRO A 669 -5.87 18.46 -2.74
C PRO A 669 -4.55 18.60 -1.97
N SER A 670 -3.42 18.46 -2.66
CA SER A 670 -2.09 18.40 -2.03
C SER A 670 -1.72 19.64 -1.21
N ASP A 671 -2.27 20.81 -1.55
CA ASP A 671 -2.10 22.06 -0.79
C ASP A 671 -2.82 22.07 0.56
N GLN A 672 -3.81 21.20 0.77
CA GLN A 672 -4.56 21.07 2.03
C GLN A 672 -3.99 20.01 2.98
N LEU A 673 -3.02 19.19 2.54
CA LEU A 673 -2.42 18.12 3.35
C LEU A 673 -1.48 18.64 4.45
N GLY A 674 -1.06 19.91 4.36
CA GLY A 674 -0.15 20.53 5.32
C GLY A 674 1.32 20.13 5.16
N GLY A 675 1.69 19.63 3.98
CA GLY A 675 3.03 19.12 3.64
C GLY A 675 2.96 17.74 3.00
N TYR A 676 4.11 17.13 2.74
CA TYR A 676 4.21 15.74 2.29
C TYR A 676 3.65 14.79 3.36
N ILE A 677 3.23 13.61 2.93
CA ILE A 677 2.69 12.55 3.80
C ILE A 677 3.59 11.30 3.74
N PRO A 678 3.67 10.49 4.82
CA PRO A 678 3.00 10.65 6.11
C PRO A 678 3.48 11.87 6.88
N ASN A 679 2.61 12.39 7.76
CA ASN A 679 2.92 13.48 8.67
C ASN A 679 2.10 13.34 9.95
N LYS A 680 2.07 14.39 10.79
CA LYS A 680 1.31 14.37 12.05
C LYS A 680 -0.16 13.96 11.87
N ARG A 681 -0.79 14.31 10.75
CA ARG A 681 -2.22 14.11 10.49
C ARG A 681 -2.47 12.83 9.69
N TYR A 682 -1.63 12.56 8.70
CA TYR A 682 -1.79 11.47 7.74
C TYR A 682 -0.81 10.32 8.05
N PRO A 683 -1.30 9.12 8.41
CA PRO A 683 -0.45 8.01 8.85
C PRO A 683 0.10 7.14 7.71
N SER A 684 -0.24 7.46 6.46
CA SER A 684 0.23 6.81 5.24
C SER A 684 0.78 7.88 4.28
N ASP A 685 1.62 7.48 3.34
CA ASP A 685 1.97 8.28 2.15
C ASP A 685 0.90 8.24 1.06
N HIS A 686 -0.12 7.40 1.22
CA HIS A 686 -1.31 7.37 0.39
C HIS A 686 -2.53 8.02 1.07
N LEU A 687 -3.57 8.29 0.27
CA LEU A 687 -4.87 8.80 0.69
C LEU A 687 -5.94 7.78 0.31
N ALA A 688 -6.81 7.44 1.26
CA ALA A 688 -7.90 6.49 1.02
C ALA A 688 -8.84 6.97 -0.09
N VAL A 689 -9.16 6.12 -1.06
CA VAL A 689 -10.21 6.38 -2.05
C VAL A 689 -11.51 5.79 -1.55
N VAL A 690 -12.56 6.62 -1.46
CA VAL A 690 -13.85 6.24 -0.86
C VAL A 690 -14.99 6.55 -1.83
N ALA A 691 -15.79 5.54 -2.14
CA ALA A 691 -16.89 5.61 -3.10
C ALA A 691 -18.17 5.03 -2.50
N ASP A 692 -19.29 5.72 -2.73
CA ASP A 692 -20.63 5.19 -2.48
C ASP A 692 -21.14 4.62 -3.79
N LEU A 693 -21.32 3.30 -3.83
CA LEU A 693 -21.82 2.54 -4.98
C LEU A 693 -23.23 2.05 -4.72
N ARG A 694 -23.97 1.79 -5.80
CA ARG A 694 -25.31 1.24 -5.75
C ARG A 694 -25.49 0.13 -6.77
N PHE A 695 -26.23 -0.91 -6.41
CA PHE A 695 -26.69 -1.94 -7.35
C PHE A 695 -27.72 -1.36 -8.33
N SER A 696 -27.53 -1.60 -9.63
CA SER A 696 -28.44 -1.13 -10.68
C SER A 696 -29.80 -1.86 -10.63
N SER A 697 -30.92 -1.15 -10.72
CA SER A 697 -32.24 -1.79 -10.75
C SER A 697 -32.57 -2.36 -12.13
N THR A 698 -32.81 -3.65 -12.25
CA THR A 698 -33.28 -4.26 -13.52
C THR A 698 -34.78 -3.99 -13.71
N SER A 699 -35.16 -2.93 -14.42
CA SER A 699 -36.51 -2.84 -15.00
C SER A 699 -36.50 -3.46 -16.40
N ASN A 700 -37.07 -4.65 -16.53
CA ASN A 700 -37.35 -5.25 -17.83
C ASN A 700 -38.54 -4.50 -18.47
N SER A 701 -38.29 -3.71 -19.51
CA SER A 701 -39.33 -3.34 -20.47
C SER A 701 -38.71 -3.26 -21.86
N GLY A 702 -39.07 -4.21 -22.71
CA GLY A 702 -38.99 -4.01 -24.15
C GLY A 702 -39.89 -2.83 -24.54
N GLY A 703 -39.39 -2.01 -25.46
CA GLY A 703 -40.16 -1.07 -26.28
C GLY A 703 -41.11 -0.12 -25.53
N GLY A 704 -40.65 1.10 -25.24
CA GLY A 704 -41.55 2.21 -24.94
C GLY A 704 -40.99 3.30 -24.04
N SER A 705 -40.47 4.37 -24.64
CA SER A 705 -40.69 5.77 -24.25
C SER A 705 -40.87 6.15 -22.76
N GLY A 706 -39.87 6.85 -22.20
CA GLY A 706 -39.98 7.83 -21.09
C GLY A 706 -39.91 7.23 -19.67
N SER A 707 -39.25 7.80 -18.67
CA SER A 707 -38.82 9.18 -18.40
C SER A 707 -37.78 9.17 -17.27
N SER A 708 -36.53 9.53 -17.55
CA SER A 708 -35.52 9.80 -16.52
C SER A 708 -35.63 11.26 -16.09
N ARG A 709 -36.00 11.51 -14.83
CA ARG A 709 -35.89 12.83 -14.19
C ARG A 709 -34.42 13.15 -13.98
N SER A 710 -33.81 13.76 -15.00
CA SER A 710 -32.57 14.52 -14.89
C SER A 710 -32.83 15.82 -14.12
N GLY A 711 -32.02 16.06 -13.10
CA GLY A 711 -31.91 17.36 -12.43
C GLY A 711 -31.33 18.40 -13.38
N VAL A 712 -32.24 19.16 -13.99
CA VAL A 712 -32.11 20.47 -14.62
C VAL A 712 -30.75 21.18 -14.47
N TYR A 713 -30.01 21.28 -15.57
CA TYR A 713 -29.56 22.57 -16.11
C TYR A 713 -29.99 22.63 -17.58
N LYS A 714 -30.86 23.59 -17.89
CA LYS A 714 -31.42 23.83 -19.24
C LYS A 714 -30.43 24.65 -20.08
N SER A 715 -30.19 24.21 -21.31
CA SER A 715 -30.33 25.08 -22.49
C SER A 715 -30.47 24.23 -23.77
N ASP A 716 -31.52 24.56 -24.50
CA ASP A 716 -32.13 23.91 -25.66
C ASP A 716 -31.22 23.62 -26.87
N GLY A 717 -31.54 22.57 -27.65
CA GLY A 717 -31.28 22.58 -29.10
C GLY A 717 -30.90 21.29 -29.86
N LYS A 718 -31.81 20.31 -29.92
CA LYS A 718 -32.06 19.34 -31.03
C LYS A 718 -30.97 18.35 -31.53
N ASN A 719 -31.23 17.07 -31.20
CA ASN A 719 -31.23 15.83 -31.99
C ASN A 719 -30.14 15.50 -33.04
N GLY A 720 -29.48 14.36 -32.78
CA GLY A 720 -28.93 13.43 -33.76
C GLY A 720 -28.47 12.15 -33.05
N SER A 721 -29.36 11.15 -32.95
CA SER A 721 -29.12 9.83 -32.34
C SER A 721 -28.35 8.89 -33.27
N GLY A 722 -27.33 8.20 -32.76
CA GLY A 722 -26.66 7.07 -33.41
C GLY A 722 -26.11 6.10 -32.36
N ASN A 723 -26.39 4.82 -32.55
CA ASN A 723 -26.08 3.69 -31.68
C ASN A 723 -24.82 3.00 -32.22
N CYS A 724 -23.83 2.63 -31.39
CA CYS A 724 -22.63 1.95 -31.87
C CYS A 724 -22.14 0.85 -30.92
N GLY A 725 -22.18 -0.40 -31.42
CA GLY A 725 -21.42 -1.53 -30.91
C GLY A 725 -20.24 -1.81 -31.84
N ALA A 726 -19.21 -2.46 -31.30
CA ALA A 726 -18.07 -3.11 -31.95
C ALA A 726 -17.68 -2.61 -33.36
N GLY A 727 -16.66 -1.75 -33.42
CA GLY A 727 -15.92 -1.38 -34.63
C GLY A 727 -14.58 -0.77 -34.26
N ASP A 728 -13.61 -0.86 -35.18
CA ASP A 728 -12.35 -0.11 -35.29
C ASP A 728 -12.32 1.22 -34.49
N PHE A 729 -11.15 1.67 -34.00
CA PHE A 729 -10.97 3.09 -33.66
C PHE A 729 -11.02 3.94 -34.96
N GLY A 730 -12.23 4.07 -35.50
CA GLY A 730 -12.56 4.72 -36.76
C GLY A 730 -13.92 5.40 -36.63
N ASP A 731 -13.86 6.73 -36.64
CA ASP A 731 -14.89 7.67 -37.12
C ASP A 731 -16.20 7.90 -36.32
N GLU A 732 -16.66 7.07 -35.38
CA GLU A 732 -17.99 7.29 -34.76
C GLU A 732 -18.06 8.18 -33.49
N VAL A 733 -16.96 8.42 -32.76
CA VAL A 733 -16.96 9.27 -31.53
C VAL A 733 -16.34 10.64 -31.73
N THR A 734 -15.56 10.83 -32.80
CA THR A 734 -14.85 12.07 -33.10
C THR A 734 -15.08 12.44 -34.55
N GLY A 735 -15.66 13.61 -34.76
CA GLY A 735 -15.76 14.25 -36.06
C GLY A 735 -15.61 15.76 -35.91
N PRO A 736 -15.35 16.48 -37.01
CA PRO A 736 -15.01 17.90 -36.96
C PRO A 736 -15.99 18.72 -36.12
N GLY A 737 -15.48 19.36 -35.07
CA GLY A 737 -16.26 20.16 -34.12
C GLY A 737 -16.90 19.42 -32.95
N CYS A 738 -16.57 18.15 -32.73
CA CYS A 738 -16.89 17.44 -31.49
C CYS A 738 -16.21 18.10 -30.29
N VAL A 739 -16.92 18.23 -29.17
CA VAL A 739 -16.40 18.79 -27.91
C VAL A 739 -16.28 17.67 -26.88
N LEU A 740 -15.06 17.42 -26.43
CA LEU A 740 -14.73 16.46 -25.37
C LEU A 740 -14.19 17.21 -24.15
N PRO A 741 -14.33 16.68 -22.92
CA PRO A 741 -13.67 17.29 -21.77
C PRO A 741 -12.14 17.20 -21.89
N ALA A 742 -11.42 18.26 -21.53
CA ALA A 742 -9.96 18.30 -21.45
C ALA A 742 -9.45 17.58 -20.19
N ALA A 743 -9.85 16.32 -20.03
CA ALA A 743 -9.49 15.44 -18.93
C ALA A 743 -8.37 14.48 -19.35
N LEU A 744 -7.57 13.99 -18.40
CA LEU A 744 -6.40 13.16 -18.70
C LEU A 744 -6.73 11.87 -19.46
N TYR A 745 -7.92 11.29 -19.27
CA TYR A 745 -8.38 10.12 -20.02
C TYR A 745 -8.59 10.39 -21.53
N ASN A 746 -8.72 11.65 -21.93
CA ASN A 746 -8.86 12.06 -23.33
C ASN A 746 -7.51 12.43 -23.98
N VAL A 747 -6.41 12.37 -23.23
CA VAL A 747 -5.06 12.67 -23.75
C VAL A 747 -4.69 11.70 -24.88
N GLY A 748 -5.06 10.42 -24.74
CA GLY A 748 -4.82 9.42 -25.79
C GLY A 748 -5.55 9.74 -27.09
N VAL A 749 -6.81 10.20 -27.00
CA VAL A 749 -7.57 10.65 -28.17
C VAL A 749 -6.89 11.85 -28.83
N ALA A 750 -6.49 12.85 -28.04
CA ALA A 750 -5.79 14.04 -28.55
C ALA A 750 -4.46 13.67 -29.22
N ALA A 751 -3.62 12.86 -28.56
CA ALA A 751 -2.33 12.44 -29.08
C ALA A 751 -2.46 11.56 -30.34
N TYR A 752 -3.46 10.67 -30.37
CA TYR A 752 -3.78 9.88 -31.56
C TYR A 752 -4.17 10.78 -32.74
N ILE A 753 -5.12 11.70 -32.55
CA ILE A 753 -5.52 12.65 -33.60
C ILE A 753 -4.33 13.43 -34.15
N LEU A 754 -3.45 13.90 -33.25
CA LEU A 754 -2.24 14.65 -33.62
C LEU A 754 -1.20 13.80 -34.37
N SER A 755 -1.22 12.48 -34.23
CA SER A 755 -0.21 11.56 -34.81
C SER A 755 -0.62 10.93 -36.13
N THR A 756 -1.85 11.15 -36.62
CA THR A 756 -2.34 10.55 -37.86
C THR A 756 -2.72 11.60 -38.91
N GLU A 757 -2.44 11.29 -40.17
CA GLU A 757 -2.80 12.15 -41.31
C GLU A 757 -4.18 11.82 -41.92
N LYS A 758 -4.91 10.86 -41.31
CA LYS A 758 -6.16 10.32 -41.87
C LYS A 758 -7.33 11.31 -41.84
N TYR A 759 -7.23 12.36 -41.02
CA TYR A 759 -8.32 13.30 -40.77
C TYR A 759 -8.40 14.42 -41.80
N SER A 760 -9.62 14.76 -42.21
CA SER A 760 -9.91 15.89 -43.13
C SER A 760 -9.48 17.26 -42.58
N THR A 761 -9.34 17.39 -41.26
CA THR A 761 -8.86 18.58 -40.56
C THR A 761 -7.35 18.59 -40.31
N ALA A 762 -6.60 17.63 -40.88
CA ALA A 762 -5.16 17.47 -40.70
C ALA A 762 -4.74 17.37 -39.20
N GLY A 763 -5.59 16.80 -38.36
CA GLY A 763 -5.29 16.54 -36.94
C GLY A 763 -5.24 17.77 -36.05
N VAL A 764 -5.82 18.91 -36.47
CA VAL A 764 -5.86 20.13 -35.64
C VAL A 764 -6.87 19.96 -34.51
N ILE A 765 -6.44 20.18 -33.27
CA ILE A 765 -7.29 20.15 -32.08
C ILE A 765 -7.35 21.53 -31.41
N ALA A 766 -8.41 21.79 -30.65
CA ALA A 766 -8.45 22.94 -29.74
C ALA A 766 -8.30 22.47 -28.29
N VAL A 767 -7.49 23.18 -27.49
CA VAL A 767 -7.10 22.75 -26.13
C VAL A 767 -7.02 23.93 -25.17
N PRO A 768 -7.29 23.73 -23.86
CA PRO A 768 -7.04 24.76 -22.86
C PRO A 768 -5.53 24.94 -22.64
N THR A 769 -5.14 26.16 -22.28
CA THR A 769 -3.79 26.44 -21.75
C THR A 769 -3.93 27.23 -20.45
N ASP A 770 -2.82 27.54 -19.80
CA ASP A 770 -2.76 28.39 -18.60
C ASP A 770 -3.04 29.89 -18.86
N THR A 771 -3.20 30.32 -20.12
CA THR A 771 -3.52 31.72 -20.44
C THR A 771 -4.79 31.91 -21.26
N ILE A 772 -4.95 31.17 -22.36
CA ILE A 772 -6.09 31.25 -23.30
C ILE A 772 -6.25 29.91 -24.01
N TYR A 773 -7.41 29.62 -24.59
CA TYR A 773 -7.55 28.43 -25.45
C TYR A 773 -6.64 28.55 -26.67
N GLY A 774 -6.13 27.41 -27.13
CA GLY A 774 -5.23 27.32 -28.28
C GLY A 774 -5.68 26.30 -29.33
N LEU A 775 -5.30 26.54 -30.57
CA LEU A 775 -5.27 25.53 -31.64
C LEU A 775 -3.89 24.87 -31.62
N ALA A 776 -3.87 23.54 -31.56
CA ALA A 776 -2.68 22.72 -31.52
C ALA A 776 -2.69 21.71 -32.68
N ALA A 777 -1.52 21.47 -33.27
CA ALA A 777 -1.32 20.47 -34.32
C ALA A 777 0.12 19.96 -34.26
N CYS A 778 0.42 18.81 -34.86
CA CYS A 778 1.79 18.30 -34.91
C CYS A 778 2.73 19.32 -35.60
N ALA A 779 3.79 19.75 -34.91
CA ALA A 779 4.73 20.75 -35.45
C ALA A 779 5.63 20.20 -36.57
N LYS A 780 5.70 18.88 -36.71
CA LYS A 780 6.51 18.18 -37.70
C LYS A 780 5.77 18.01 -39.03
N GLU A 781 4.43 17.99 -39.02
CA GLU A 781 3.66 17.72 -40.23
C GLU A 781 3.26 18.98 -41.01
N GLU A 782 3.63 18.98 -42.29
CA GLU A 782 3.40 20.09 -43.22
C GLU A 782 1.92 20.42 -43.39
N SER A 783 1.08 19.40 -43.55
CA SER A 783 -0.37 19.52 -43.73
C SER A 783 -1.03 20.14 -42.49
N ALA A 784 -0.65 19.65 -41.31
CA ALA A 784 -1.16 20.10 -40.01
C ALA A 784 -0.77 21.57 -39.72
N VAL A 785 0.49 21.93 -40.00
CA VAL A 785 0.97 23.30 -39.83
C VAL A 785 0.27 24.28 -40.79
N LYS A 786 0.16 23.93 -42.08
CA LYS A 786 -0.57 24.76 -43.06
C LYS A 786 -2.02 24.96 -42.65
N ARG A 787 -2.66 23.90 -42.15
CA ARG A 787 -4.04 23.97 -41.66
C ARG A 787 -4.20 24.94 -40.49
N ILE A 788 -3.25 25.02 -39.55
CA ILE A 788 -3.27 26.06 -38.50
C ILE A 788 -3.28 27.47 -39.11
N TYR A 789 -2.45 27.74 -40.13
CA TYR A 789 -2.41 29.04 -40.80
C TYR A 789 -3.75 29.36 -41.50
N ASP A 790 -4.35 28.37 -42.16
CA ASP A 790 -5.63 28.49 -42.85
C ASP A 790 -6.78 28.83 -41.89
N ILE A 791 -6.94 28.05 -40.80
CA ILE A 791 -7.99 28.27 -39.78
C ILE A 791 -7.86 29.65 -39.15
N LYS A 792 -6.61 30.08 -38.93
CA LYS A 792 -6.31 31.39 -38.36
C LYS A 792 -6.52 32.56 -39.33
N ALA A 793 -6.65 32.31 -40.63
CA ALA A 793 -6.48 33.33 -41.67
C ALA A 793 -5.22 34.18 -41.43
N ARG A 794 -4.10 33.50 -41.13
CA ARG A 794 -2.82 34.12 -40.75
C ARG A 794 -1.87 34.10 -41.94
N ALA A 795 -1.28 35.26 -42.24
CA ALA A 795 -0.22 35.36 -43.23
C ALA A 795 1.01 34.54 -42.77
N ALA A 796 1.67 33.85 -43.71
CA ALA A 796 2.75 32.89 -43.42
C ALA A 796 3.96 33.54 -42.73
N GLU A 797 4.10 34.86 -42.83
CA GLU A 797 5.17 35.66 -42.22
C GLU A 797 4.97 35.86 -40.71
N LYS A 798 3.77 35.60 -40.17
CA LYS A 798 3.50 35.75 -38.73
C LYS A 798 3.84 34.44 -37.99
N PRO A 799 4.89 34.39 -37.15
CA PRO A 799 5.37 33.13 -36.57
C PRO A 799 4.37 32.47 -35.61
N VAL A 800 4.34 31.15 -35.58
CA VAL A 800 3.62 30.30 -34.61
C VAL A 800 4.62 29.72 -33.61
N ALA A 801 4.26 29.71 -32.33
CA ALA A 801 5.08 29.10 -31.29
C ALA A 801 4.88 27.58 -31.28
N ILE A 802 5.84 26.85 -30.72
CA ILE A 802 5.65 25.45 -30.37
C ILE A 802 5.41 25.30 -28.87
N CYS A 803 4.69 24.23 -28.54
CA CYS A 803 4.45 23.74 -27.20
C CYS A 803 5.17 22.41 -27.02
N VAL A 804 5.87 22.25 -25.89
CA VAL A 804 6.50 20.99 -25.47
C VAL A 804 6.07 20.66 -24.04
N ALA A 805 6.28 19.41 -23.62
CA ALA A 805 5.82 18.94 -22.31
C ALA A 805 6.68 19.43 -21.16
N ASP A 806 8.01 19.37 -21.34
CA ASP A 806 9.00 19.55 -20.29
C ASP A 806 10.23 20.34 -20.80
N TYR A 807 11.03 20.86 -19.86
CA TYR A 807 12.14 21.78 -20.18
C TYR A 807 13.24 21.11 -21.01
N ASP A 808 13.48 19.80 -20.78
CA ASP A 808 14.48 19.01 -21.51
C ASP A 808 14.19 18.94 -23.02
N ASP A 809 12.91 18.99 -23.41
CA ASP A 809 12.51 18.98 -24.81
C ASP A 809 12.86 20.27 -25.55
N VAL A 810 13.02 21.40 -24.85
CA VAL A 810 13.27 22.72 -25.46
C VAL A 810 14.55 22.70 -26.30
N SER A 811 15.62 22.09 -25.77
CA SER A 811 16.94 22.01 -26.41
C SER A 811 16.98 21.21 -27.72
N ARG A 812 15.91 20.45 -28.01
CA ARG A 812 15.74 19.71 -29.28
C ARG A 812 15.38 20.64 -30.44
N TYR A 813 14.73 21.77 -30.14
CA TYR A 813 14.16 22.67 -31.15
C TYR A 813 14.90 24.00 -31.28
N VAL A 814 15.54 24.46 -30.19
CA VAL A 814 16.22 25.75 -30.12
C VAL A 814 17.58 25.66 -29.47
N GLU A 815 18.43 26.63 -29.75
CA GLU A 815 19.74 26.79 -29.11
C GLU A 815 19.58 27.40 -27.72
N THR A 816 20.07 26.69 -26.69
CA THR A 816 19.96 27.10 -25.28
C THR A 816 21.32 27.28 -24.59
N ALA A 817 22.43 26.95 -25.27
CA ALA A 817 23.76 26.89 -24.66
C ALA A 817 24.28 28.24 -24.12
N HIS A 818 23.78 29.36 -24.64
CA HIS A 818 24.15 30.71 -24.18
C HIS A 818 23.32 31.19 -22.98
N LEU A 819 22.30 30.44 -22.57
CA LEU A 819 21.44 30.82 -21.44
C LEU A 819 22.11 30.46 -20.11
N PRO A 820 21.93 31.27 -19.05
CA PRO A 820 22.29 30.89 -17.69
C PRO A 820 21.64 29.57 -17.27
N GLN A 821 22.39 28.75 -16.53
CA GLN A 821 21.88 27.50 -15.95
C GLN A 821 20.67 27.76 -15.04
N GLY A 822 19.62 26.95 -15.16
CA GLY A 822 18.41 27.08 -14.35
C GLY A 822 17.43 28.15 -14.83
N LEU A 823 17.73 28.89 -15.91
CA LEU A 823 16.88 29.99 -16.39
C LEU A 823 15.55 29.47 -16.94
N LEU A 824 15.56 28.44 -17.78
CA LEU A 824 14.35 27.93 -18.41
C LEU A 824 13.45 27.26 -17.37
N GLU A 825 14.02 26.53 -16.42
CA GLU A 825 13.35 25.86 -15.31
C GLU A 825 12.70 26.85 -14.34
N ALA A 826 13.26 28.06 -14.21
CA ALA A 826 12.66 29.12 -13.40
C ALA A 826 11.51 29.85 -14.13
N LEU A 827 11.56 29.89 -15.46
CA LEU A 827 10.62 30.63 -16.30
C LEU A 827 9.43 29.79 -16.79
N LEU A 828 9.64 28.48 -16.96
CA LEU A 828 8.69 27.51 -17.50
C LEU A 828 8.53 26.33 -16.51
N PRO A 829 7.35 25.73 -16.38
CA PRO A 829 6.10 26.04 -17.07
C PRO A 829 5.46 27.36 -16.63
N GLY A 830 4.59 27.92 -17.48
CA GLY A 830 3.83 29.10 -17.12
C GLY A 830 3.43 29.99 -18.30
N PRO A 831 2.91 31.19 -18.00
CA PRO A 831 2.29 32.09 -18.98
C PRO A 831 3.31 32.85 -19.84
N LEU A 832 4.40 32.18 -20.24
CA LEU A 832 5.53 32.74 -20.97
C LEU A 832 5.75 31.97 -22.28
N THR A 833 6.20 32.69 -23.31
CA THR A 833 6.77 32.12 -24.53
C THR A 833 8.17 32.67 -24.71
N VAL A 834 9.14 31.78 -24.82
CA VAL A 834 10.55 32.11 -24.94
C VAL A 834 10.95 32.03 -26.39
N LEU A 835 11.47 33.12 -26.96
CA LEU A 835 11.94 33.18 -28.33
C LEU A 835 13.47 32.97 -28.34
N LEU A 836 13.92 31.95 -29.05
CA LEU A 836 15.31 31.52 -29.14
C LEU A 836 15.69 31.23 -30.59
N LYS A 837 16.99 31.10 -30.88
CA LYS A 837 17.47 30.72 -32.22
C LYS A 837 17.01 29.29 -32.53
N LYS A 838 16.39 29.10 -33.69
CA LYS A 838 15.96 27.79 -34.18
C LYS A 838 17.19 26.93 -34.44
N LYS A 839 17.21 25.71 -33.88
CA LYS A 839 18.32 24.78 -34.06
C LYS A 839 18.30 24.20 -35.48
N SER A 840 19.48 24.11 -36.10
CA SER A 840 19.60 23.43 -37.40
C SER A 840 19.22 21.95 -37.26
N GLY A 841 18.35 21.45 -38.16
CA GLY A 841 17.86 20.07 -38.13
C GLY A 841 16.79 19.78 -37.07
N ALA A 842 16.23 20.80 -36.41
CA ALA A 842 15.09 20.62 -35.49
C ALA A 842 13.93 19.87 -36.19
N PRO A 843 13.29 18.88 -35.55
CA PRO A 843 12.25 18.03 -36.16
C PRO A 843 10.91 18.78 -36.24
N ILE A 844 10.85 19.80 -37.08
CA ILE A 844 9.67 20.62 -37.36
C ILE A 844 9.51 20.82 -38.87
N ALA A 845 8.26 21.03 -39.31
CA ALA A 845 7.92 21.26 -40.71
C ALA A 845 8.64 22.50 -41.26
N ALA A 846 8.98 22.50 -42.55
CA ALA A 846 9.49 23.66 -43.26
C ALA A 846 8.42 24.76 -43.39
N ALA A 847 7.14 24.40 -43.45
CA ALA A 847 6.03 25.38 -43.36
C ALA A 847 5.91 26.05 -41.99
N LEU A 848 6.57 25.53 -40.93
CA LEU A 848 6.53 26.16 -39.61
C LEU A 848 7.54 27.31 -39.55
N ASN A 849 7.01 28.53 -39.73
CA ASN A 849 7.73 29.80 -39.71
C ASN A 849 8.76 29.90 -40.85
N PRO A 850 8.32 29.89 -42.12
CA PRO A 850 9.23 29.89 -43.26
C PRO A 850 10.12 31.15 -43.27
N GLY A 851 11.43 30.96 -43.35
CA GLY A 851 12.41 32.06 -43.39
C GLY A 851 12.68 32.76 -42.04
N VAL A 852 12.09 32.30 -40.93
CA VAL A 852 12.30 32.90 -39.60
C VAL A 852 13.38 32.14 -38.84
N ALA A 853 14.46 32.82 -38.47
CA ALA A 853 15.61 32.22 -37.77
C ALA A 853 15.36 31.92 -36.28
N THR A 854 14.27 32.43 -35.72
CA THR A 854 13.90 32.28 -34.31
C THR A 854 12.63 31.43 -34.15
N LEU A 855 12.53 30.70 -33.05
CA LEU A 855 11.37 29.88 -32.72
C LEU A 855 10.89 30.19 -31.30
N GLY A 856 9.59 30.45 -31.16
CA GLY A 856 8.95 30.62 -29.86
C GLY A 856 8.65 29.25 -29.26
N VAL A 857 9.10 29.00 -28.04
CA VAL A 857 8.85 27.76 -27.29
C VAL A 857 8.07 28.08 -26.03
N ARG A 858 7.08 27.26 -25.72
CA ARG A 858 6.23 27.39 -24.53
C ARG A 858 6.06 26.03 -23.85
N ILE A 859 5.97 26.06 -22.53
CA ILE A 859 5.50 24.95 -21.71
C ILE A 859 4.33 25.52 -20.89
N PRO A 860 3.08 25.36 -21.36
CA PRO A 860 1.91 25.86 -20.64
C PRO A 860 1.78 25.19 -19.28
N ASP A 861 1.44 25.94 -18.24
CA ASP A 861 1.10 25.36 -16.92
C ASP A 861 -0.33 24.77 -16.92
N ASN A 862 -0.57 23.84 -17.85
CA ASN A 862 -1.84 23.14 -18.00
C ASN A 862 -1.55 21.63 -18.16
N LYS A 863 -2.06 20.83 -17.22
CA LYS A 863 -1.78 19.38 -17.15
C LYS A 863 -2.20 18.65 -18.41
N PHE A 864 -3.38 18.97 -18.97
CA PHE A 864 -3.90 18.29 -20.16
C PHE A 864 -2.97 18.48 -21.37
N ILE A 865 -2.66 19.72 -21.78
CA ILE A 865 -1.82 19.93 -22.96
C ILE A 865 -0.38 19.43 -22.76
N ARG A 866 0.16 19.49 -21.53
CA ARG A 866 1.47 18.89 -21.22
C ARG A 866 1.44 17.37 -21.39
N ALA A 867 0.42 16.70 -20.85
CA ALA A 867 0.23 15.26 -21.03
C ALA A 867 0.03 14.89 -22.51
N VAL A 868 -0.69 15.71 -23.28
CA VAL A 868 -0.83 15.52 -24.74
C VAL A 868 0.52 15.63 -25.43
N CYS A 869 1.36 16.61 -25.08
CA CYS A 869 2.73 16.71 -25.60
C CYS A 869 3.58 15.48 -25.26
N ARG A 870 3.51 14.96 -24.02
CA ARG A 870 4.23 13.74 -23.60
C ARG A 870 3.78 12.53 -24.41
N GLN A 871 2.47 12.30 -24.50
CA GLN A 871 1.91 11.15 -25.20
C GLN A 871 2.10 11.23 -26.73
N HIS A 872 2.03 12.44 -27.32
CA HIS A 872 2.33 12.67 -28.73
C HIS A 872 3.83 12.52 -29.06
N ARG A 873 4.72 12.67 -28.06
CA ARG A 873 6.18 12.52 -28.18
C ARG A 873 6.83 13.51 -29.16
N GLY A 874 6.26 14.71 -29.29
CA GLY A 874 6.79 15.75 -30.17
C GLY A 874 6.14 17.10 -29.93
N ALA A 875 6.82 18.17 -30.37
CA ALA A 875 6.32 19.52 -30.29
C ALA A 875 4.99 19.70 -31.05
N LEU A 876 4.11 20.49 -30.46
CA LEU A 876 2.86 20.91 -31.08
C LEU A 876 2.98 22.36 -31.53
N ALA A 877 2.65 22.67 -32.79
CA ALA A 877 2.46 24.03 -33.22
C ALA A 877 1.24 24.58 -32.47
N LEU A 878 1.41 25.66 -31.70
CA LEU A 878 0.41 26.20 -30.79
C LEU A 878 0.18 27.69 -31.04
N THR A 879 -1.08 28.05 -31.26
CA THR A 879 -1.52 29.44 -31.38
C THR A 879 -2.87 29.60 -30.68
N SER A 880 -3.34 30.82 -30.43
CA SER A 880 -4.61 31.04 -29.73
C SER A 880 -5.83 30.51 -30.52
N ALA A 881 -6.94 30.15 -29.89
CA ALA A 881 -8.14 29.68 -30.58
C ALA A 881 -9.06 30.85 -31.00
N ASN A 882 -8.66 31.59 -32.04
CA ASN A 882 -9.43 32.71 -32.62
C ASN A 882 -8.95 33.03 -34.04
N ILE A 883 -9.77 33.66 -34.88
CA ILE A 883 -9.29 34.23 -36.15
C ILE A 883 -8.27 35.35 -35.87
N SER A 884 -7.20 35.45 -36.66
CA SER A 884 -6.15 36.46 -36.51
C SER A 884 -6.74 37.87 -36.39
N GLY A 885 -6.36 38.60 -35.33
CA GLY A 885 -6.87 39.95 -35.04
C GLY A 885 -8.16 40.01 -34.20
N GLN A 886 -8.86 38.88 -34.00
CA GLN A 886 -10.06 38.80 -33.16
C GLN A 886 -9.72 38.59 -31.67
N LYS A 887 -10.75 38.72 -30.82
CA LYS A 887 -10.69 38.48 -29.37
C LYS A 887 -10.13 37.08 -29.07
N SER A 888 -9.15 36.99 -28.16
CA SER A 888 -8.62 35.69 -27.68
C SER A 888 -9.61 34.99 -26.76
N SER A 889 -9.69 33.67 -26.78
CA SER A 889 -10.77 32.91 -26.15
C SER A 889 -10.42 32.36 -24.77
N LEU A 890 -11.35 32.46 -23.81
CA LEU A 890 -11.22 31.97 -22.44
C LEU A 890 -12.11 30.75 -22.13
N CYS A 891 -13.11 30.48 -22.95
CA CYS A 891 -13.93 29.26 -22.90
C CYS A 891 -14.25 28.80 -24.33
N VAL A 892 -14.72 27.55 -24.48
CA VAL A 892 -14.92 26.94 -25.80
C VAL A 892 -16.01 27.63 -26.63
N GLU A 893 -17.02 28.19 -25.97
CA GLU A 893 -18.15 28.88 -26.60
C GLU A 893 -17.72 30.14 -27.36
N GLU A 894 -16.67 30.83 -26.89
CA GLU A 894 -16.18 32.07 -27.51
C GLU A 894 -15.57 31.85 -28.91
N PHE A 895 -15.19 30.61 -29.25
CA PHE A 895 -14.67 30.24 -30.57
C PHE A 895 -15.46 29.12 -31.25
N LYS A 896 -16.75 28.99 -30.92
CA LYS A 896 -17.64 27.98 -31.51
C LYS A 896 -17.65 27.95 -33.04
N ALA A 897 -17.44 29.09 -33.68
CA ALA A 897 -17.33 29.19 -35.14
C ALA A 897 -16.10 28.46 -35.74
N LEU A 898 -15.07 28.19 -34.94
CA LEU A 898 -13.87 27.44 -35.34
C LEU A 898 -13.97 25.94 -35.09
N TRP A 899 -14.97 25.48 -34.32
CA TRP A 899 -15.12 24.06 -33.99
C TRP A 899 -15.16 23.17 -35.24
N PRO A 900 -15.94 23.46 -36.30
CA PRO A 900 -15.99 22.60 -37.49
C PRO A 900 -14.66 22.50 -38.26
N GLN A 901 -13.68 23.34 -37.92
CA GLN A 901 -12.35 23.33 -38.53
C GLN A 901 -11.33 22.56 -37.71
N CYS A 902 -11.67 22.19 -36.47
CA CYS A 902 -10.89 21.35 -35.57
C CYS A 902 -11.43 19.93 -35.62
N GLU A 903 -10.58 18.92 -35.54
CA GLU A 903 -11.03 17.53 -35.41
C GLU A 903 -11.82 17.36 -34.10
N VAL A 904 -11.22 17.83 -33.00
CA VAL A 904 -11.82 17.80 -31.66
C VAL A 904 -11.48 19.08 -30.91
N VAL A 905 -12.43 19.55 -30.13
CA VAL A 905 -12.29 20.63 -29.16
C VAL A 905 -12.28 20.01 -27.76
N PHE A 906 -11.18 20.17 -27.04
CA PHE A 906 -11.07 19.74 -25.65
C PHE A 906 -11.44 20.89 -24.72
N ASP A 907 -12.52 20.75 -23.96
CA ASP A 907 -13.05 21.75 -23.05
C ASP A 907 -12.52 21.54 -21.61
N GLY A 908 -11.68 22.46 -21.14
CA GLY A 908 -11.20 22.55 -19.76
C GLY A 908 -11.99 23.54 -18.90
N GLY A 909 -13.13 24.06 -19.36
CA GLY A 909 -13.90 25.10 -18.68
C GLY A 909 -13.31 26.52 -18.87
N ALA A 910 -13.81 27.48 -18.10
CA ALA A 910 -13.38 28.86 -18.20
C ALA A 910 -11.95 29.07 -17.63
N ILE A 911 -11.05 29.64 -18.44
CA ILE A 911 -9.69 29.97 -18.01
C ILE A 911 -9.69 31.30 -17.23
N PRO A 912 -9.24 31.32 -15.95
CA PRO A 912 -9.20 32.53 -15.13
C PRO A 912 -8.01 33.43 -15.51
N SER A 913 -8.13 34.16 -16.61
CA SER A 913 -7.05 34.95 -17.22
C SER A 913 -7.53 36.33 -17.69
N SER A 914 -6.62 37.32 -17.72
CA SER A 914 -6.86 38.67 -18.24
C SER A 914 -6.91 38.75 -19.77
N ARG A 915 -6.85 37.60 -20.47
CA ARG A 915 -7.00 37.46 -21.93
C ARG A 915 -5.85 38.06 -22.76
N LYS A 916 -4.82 38.61 -22.11
CA LYS A 916 -3.65 39.20 -22.78
C LYS A 916 -2.76 38.16 -23.50
N GLY A 917 -2.97 36.88 -23.22
CA GLY A 917 -2.11 35.79 -23.69
C GLY A 917 -0.75 35.81 -23.01
N SER A 918 0.12 34.85 -23.34
CA SER A 918 1.45 34.76 -22.74
C SER A 918 2.34 35.99 -23.00
N THR A 919 3.18 36.34 -22.03
CA THR A 919 4.31 37.25 -22.29
C THR A 919 5.27 36.57 -23.28
N ILE A 920 5.80 37.32 -24.25
CA ILE A 920 6.81 36.82 -25.20
C ILE A 920 8.12 37.54 -24.94
N VAL A 921 9.14 36.77 -24.57
CA VAL A 921 10.49 37.27 -24.30
C VAL A 921 11.45 36.70 -25.33
N ASP A 922 12.19 37.60 -25.98
CA ASP A 922 13.35 37.27 -26.80
C ASP A 922 14.57 37.10 -25.91
N LEU A 923 15.13 35.89 -25.92
CA LEU A 923 16.35 35.49 -25.22
C LEU A 923 17.47 35.09 -26.21
N THR A 924 17.42 35.57 -27.46
CA THR A 924 18.45 35.23 -28.47
C THR A 924 19.80 35.90 -28.21
N GLY A 925 19.82 36.99 -27.44
CA GLY A 925 21.02 37.72 -27.04
C GLY A 925 21.72 37.10 -25.83
N LEU A 926 23.06 37.17 -25.81
CA LEU A 926 23.84 36.72 -24.66
C LEU A 926 23.74 37.75 -23.52
N GLY A 927 23.27 37.32 -22.34
CA GLY A 927 23.17 38.19 -21.16
C GLY A 927 22.07 39.26 -21.24
N GLU A 928 21.22 39.21 -22.25
CA GLU A 928 20.25 40.24 -22.57
C GLU A 928 18.88 39.64 -22.87
N TYR A 929 17.81 40.42 -22.70
CA TYR A 929 16.47 40.02 -23.12
C TYR A 929 15.65 41.20 -23.63
N ARG A 930 14.63 40.92 -24.44
CA ARG A 930 13.68 41.92 -24.94
C ARG A 930 12.24 41.41 -24.88
N PHE A 931 11.29 42.27 -24.54
CA PHE A 931 9.87 41.92 -24.64
C PHE A 931 9.37 42.13 -26.08
N VAL A 932 8.96 41.03 -26.72
CA VAL A 932 8.25 41.06 -28.01
C VAL A 932 6.76 41.32 -27.78
N ARG A 933 6.22 40.79 -26.67
CA ARG A 933 4.85 41.08 -26.21
C ARG A 933 4.80 41.07 -24.69
N GLN A 934 4.18 42.08 -24.11
CA GLN A 934 3.85 42.12 -22.69
C GLN A 934 2.47 41.49 -22.48
N GLY A 935 2.41 40.38 -21.74
CA GLY A 935 1.18 39.60 -21.53
C GLY A 935 1.05 39.14 -20.07
N GLU A 936 0.42 37.99 -19.87
CA GLU A 936 0.33 37.33 -18.57
C GLU A 936 1.70 36.99 -18.00
N GLY A 937 1.83 37.02 -16.67
CA GLY A 937 3.07 36.68 -15.96
C GLY A 937 4.22 37.68 -16.07
N LEU A 938 4.02 38.86 -16.66
CA LEU A 938 5.06 39.87 -16.90
C LEU A 938 5.87 40.20 -15.64
N GLU A 939 5.21 40.51 -14.52
CA GLU A 939 5.87 40.91 -13.28
C GLU A 939 6.80 39.81 -12.73
N LYS A 940 6.33 38.56 -12.74
CA LYS A 940 7.12 37.39 -12.32
C LYS A 940 8.35 37.24 -13.21
N VAL A 941 8.18 37.39 -14.52
CA VAL A 941 9.26 37.27 -15.50
C VAL A 941 10.30 38.37 -15.29
N VAL A 942 9.90 39.64 -15.17
CA VAL A 942 10.84 40.76 -14.89
C VAL A 942 11.65 40.50 -13.62
N LYS A 943 10.98 40.11 -12.53
CA LYS A 943 11.63 39.80 -11.24
C LYS A 943 12.66 38.67 -11.37
N LEU A 944 12.39 37.66 -12.17
CA LEU A 944 13.33 36.55 -12.41
C LEU A 944 14.52 36.99 -13.28
N LEU A 945 14.25 37.60 -14.43
CA LEU A 945 15.28 37.97 -15.41
C LEU A 945 16.26 39.00 -14.83
N GLU A 946 15.74 40.09 -14.25
CA GLU A 946 16.59 41.18 -13.71
C GLU A 946 17.08 40.86 -12.29
N GLY A 947 16.24 40.23 -11.46
CA GLY A 947 16.53 39.99 -10.05
C GLY A 947 17.44 38.80 -9.81
N LYS A 948 17.06 37.62 -10.29
CA LYS A 948 17.78 36.34 -10.07
C LYS A 948 18.89 36.13 -11.08
N PHE A 949 18.61 36.31 -12.37
CA PHE A 949 19.55 35.98 -13.45
C PHE A 949 20.35 37.18 -13.98
N LYS A 950 20.09 38.39 -13.47
CA LYS A 950 20.84 39.61 -13.78
C LYS A 950 20.97 39.92 -15.28
N LEU A 951 19.95 39.56 -16.07
CA LEU A 951 19.93 39.85 -17.51
C LEU A 951 19.64 41.33 -17.75
N THR A 952 20.24 41.88 -18.79
CA THR A 952 20.05 43.29 -19.18
C THR A 952 18.87 43.40 -20.15
N ARG A 953 17.91 44.28 -19.84
CA ARG A 953 16.79 44.55 -20.73
C ARG A 953 17.24 45.39 -21.94
N LYS A 954 16.91 44.94 -23.15
CA LYS A 954 16.97 45.72 -24.39
C LYS A 954 15.56 46.17 -24.78
N ASP A 955 15.45 47.43 -25.19
CA ASP A 955 14.20 48.04 -25.66
C ASP A 955 13.82 47.62 -27.08
#